data_AF-O84057-F1
#
_entry.id   AF-O84057-F1
#
_cell.length_a   1.000
_cell.length_b   1.000
_cell.length_c   1.000
_cell.angle_alpha   90.00
_cell.angle_beta   90.00
_cell.angle_gamma   90.00
#
_symmetry.space_group_name_H-M   'P 1'
#
loop_
_entity.id
_entity.type
_entity.pdbx_description
1 polymer ?
#
loop_
_entity_poly.entity_id
_entity_poly.type
_entity_poly.pdbx_seq_one_letter_code
_entity_poly.pdbx_strand_id
1 'polypeptide(L)'
;MDSDFARHVHSSDIDWIESLFERFEKHEPMDSSWKYFFEGYQVGKTEGSPTESSHDQVFTSLQEKKAHSLLMIYRYYGYLQGQVSPISSSEESSLVTEKVRNFDPQEEIPSLGLLPQSYVRIADFIQVLKEKYCRSIAVETLNCSPEIQEYIWKLMEGEKPSLTKEVLLARYRDVKRAVAFEEFLQVKFTGQKRFSLEGGESLVPMLEHLIACGVKQGINRYVMGMPHRGRLNVLANIFGKPYRQIFMEFEDAPQIRGLETVGDVKYHKGYVANRPEQNVMMALLPNPSHLESVDPVVEGAVAAIQHQGEAGKEQACLAVLMHGDAALAGQGVVYETFQLSGIPGYSTEGTVHIVVNNQMGFTAQPRESRSTPYCTDIAKMMGIPVFRVNGEDILACLQVMEYAIHIRERFHCDVIIDLCCYRKYGHNESDDPFVTAPFLYEEIKKKKQGSELFKEILLHHPEWNISSDELERIDTEIAHVLNQEYASLKDPGVERLDKKECMHCTRMAAGELLVDNVDTSLDKEALFDLSAKLCDIPEHFSPHAKIRSLLNKRMSMADGEIGYDWGMAEEVAFASLLQEGFSLRLSGQDSIRGTFSQRQLVWTDVQTGDTFSPLYHLSPSQGSVELYNSPLSEYAVLGFEYGYAQQAEKTLVIWEAQFGDFSNGAQIIFDQYISSGIQKWDLHSDVVVLLPHGYEGQGPEHSSARIERYLQLASDWNFQVVLPSTPVQYFRILREHTKRDLSLPLIIFSPKMLLRHPQCVSSIAEFGMKGGFKPFLEDENPNYHAKVLVLCSGKIYYDYRASLPKDLEYRFACIRVESLYPLYLEDLLVLISKYTEVHHYVWLQEEPQNMGAFSYFALATDEIFPSKLQCVCRPRSSSTATGSASLSQKELSTLMETLFSIGRE
;
A
#
# COMPACT_ATOMS: atom_id res chain seq x y z
N MET A 1 -22.59 14.80 16.89
CA MET A 1 -21.62 14.09 17.76
C MET A 1 -22.35 13.72 19.04
N ASP A 2 -22.26 12.46 19.48
CA ASP A 2 -22.88 12.04 20.74
C ASP A 2 -21.89 12.29 21.88
N SER A 3 -22.13 13.34 22.66
CA SER A 3 -21.19 13.88 23.65
C SER A 3 -20.83 12.89 24.76
N ASP A 4 -21.66 11.89 25.00
CA ASP A 4 -21.48 10.94 26.11
C ASP A 4 -20.44 9.86 25.81
N PHE A 5 -20.24 9.46 24.56
CA PHE A 5 -19.23 8.47 24.19
C PHE A 5 -17.82 9.08 24.18
N ALA A 6 -17.68 10.32 23.68
CA ALA A 6 -16.44 11.07 23.74
C ALA A 6 -15.94 11.26 25.19
N ARG A 7 -16.86 11.42 26.16
CA ARG A 7 -16.52 11.51 27.59
C ARG A 7 -15.79 10.27 28.13
N HIS A 8 -16.11 9.07 27.64
CA HIS A 8 -15.57 7.82 28.19
C HIS A 8 -14.22 7.43 27.58
N VAL A 9 -13.97 7.69 26.30
CA VAL A 9 -12.67 7.35 25.66
C VAL A 9 -11.55 8.26 26.17
N HIS A 10 -11.86 9.53 26.46
CA HIS A 10 -10.90 10.47 27.05
C HIS A 10 -10.61 10.21 28.54
N SER A 11 -11.36 9.33 29.23
CA SER A 11 -11.08 9.04 30.64
C SER A 11 -9.79 8.25 30.84
N SER A 12 -9.33 7.49 29.84
CA SER A 12 -8.04 6.79 29.89
C SER A 12 -6.85 7.76 29.83
N ASP A 13 -7.01 8.85 29.08
CA ASP A 13 -6.05 9.96 29.06
C ASP A 13 -6.07 10.74 30.38
N ILE A 14 -7.22 10.77 31.07
CA ILE A 14 -7.35 11.38 32.41
C ILE A 14 -6.51 10.61 33.43
N ASP A 15 -6.61 9.28 33.48
CA ASP A 15 -5.81 8.47 34.43
C ASP A 15 -4.30 8.66 34.20
N TRP A 16 -3.87 8.79 32.93
CA TRP A 16 -2.47 9.07 32.60
C TRP A 16 -2.04 10.48 32.98
N ILE A 17 -2.87 11.50 32.72
CA ILE A 17 -2.63 12.88 33.16
C ILE A 17 -2.66 12.98 34.69
N GLU A 18 -3.54 12.25 35.38
CA GLU A 18 -3.56 12.11 36.83
C GLU A 18 -2.30 11.44 37.34
N SER A 19 -1.78 10.42 36.66
CA SER A 19 -0.50 9.81 37.00
C SER A 19 0.66 10.79 36.82
N LEU A 20 0.64 11.62 35.78
CA LEU A 20 1.61 12.70 35.60
C LEU A 20 1.44 13.76 36.68
N PHE A 21 0.22 14.09 37.08
CA PHE A 21 -0.06 15.00 38.19
C PHE A 21 0.46 14.45 39.52
N GLU A 22 0.30 13.16 39.79
CA GLU A 22 0.88 12.51 40.98
C GLU A 22 2.41 12.56 40.96
N ARG A 23 3.03 12.31 39.81
CA ARG A 23 4.49 12.41 39.64
C ARG A 23 4.97 13.84 39.87
N PHE A 24 4.18 14.82 39.42
CA PHE A 24 4.40 16.23 39.72
C PHE A 24 4.33 16.52 41.21
N GLU A 25 3.29 16.04 41.92
CA GLU A 25 3.18 16.19 43.39
C GLU A 25 4.35 15.51 44.12
N LYS A 26 4.86 14.39 43.60
CA LYS A 26 6.02 13.66 44.12
C LYS A 26 7.37 14.26 43.72
N HIS A 27 7.40 15.39 42.98
CA HIS A 27 8.60 16.08 42.51
C HIS A 27 9.53 15.20 41.65
N GLU A 28 8.96 14.26 40.90
CA GLU A 28 9.71 13.42 39.99
C GLU A 28 10.18 14.21 38.75
N PRO A 29 11.29 13.79 38.10
CA PRO A 29 11.71 14.37 36.84
C PRO A 29 10.60 14.24 35.79
N MET A 30 10.21 15.36 35.21
CA MET A 30 9.23 15.44 34.14
C MET A 30 9.55 16.59 33.21
N ASP A 31 8.95 16.56 32.03
CA ASP A 31 9.11 17.60 31.04
C ASP A 31 8.62 18.95 31.57
N SER A 32 9.33 20.01 31.19
CA SER A 32 9.09 21.39 31.64
C SER A 32 7.65 21.82 31.35
N SER A 33 7.09 21.45 30.20
CA SER A 33 5.73 21.84 29.80
C SER A 33 4.67 21.26 30.75
N TRP A 34 4.82 20.00 31.16
CA TRP A 34 3.95 19.33 32.13
C TRP A 34 4.12 19.88 33.54
N LYS A 35 5.36 20.16 33.93
CA LYS A 35 5.65 20.82 35.21
C LYS A 35 4.96 22.17 35.29
N TYR A 36 5.08 23.02 34.26
CA TYR A 36 4.41 24.32 34.22
C TYR A 36 2.89 24.20 34.18
N PHE A 37 2.35 23.21 33.45
CA PHE A 37 0.92 22.91 33.41
C PHE A 37 0.36 22.60 34.80
N PHE A 38 1.01 21.71 35.56
CA PHE A 38 0.53 21.31 36.89
C PHE A 38 0.79 22.35 37.97
N GLU A 39 1.88 23.13 37.87
CA GLU A 39 2.08 24.32 38.71
C GLU A 39 0.93 25.33 38.51
N GLY A 40 0.48 25.55 37.28
CA GLY A 40 -0.69 26.39 36.98
C GLY A 40 -1.99 25.82 37.56
N TYR A 41 -2.20 24.50 37.44
CA TYR A 41 -3.37 23.79 37.97
C TYR A 41 -3.49 23.89 39.50
N GLN A 42 -2.39 23.75 40.25
CA GLN A 42 -2.41 23.85 41.71
C GLN A 42 -2.71 25.27 42.21
N VAL A 43 -2.19 26.30 41.54
CA VAL A 43 -2.43 27.68 41.99
C VAL A 43 -3.84 28.15 41.69
N GLY A 44 -4.48 27.64 40.62
CA GLY A 44 -5.92 27.82 40.39
C GLY A 44 -6.80 27.24 41.52
N LYS A 45 -6.25 26.38 42.40
CA LYS A 45 -6.91 25.84 43.60
C LYS A 45 -6.53 26.54 44.91
N THR A 46 -5.46 27.33 44.97
CA THR A 46 -4.96 27.90 46.23
C THR A 46 -5.19 29.41 46.32
N GLU A 47 -6.24 29.83 47.02
CA GLU A 47 -6.37 31.19 47.57
C GLU A 47 -5.50 31.29 48.83
N GLY A 48 -4.37 32.01 48.77
CA GLY A 48 -3.53 32.25 49.95
C GLY A 48 -2.50 33.37 49.74
N SER A 49 -2.64 34.44 50.51
CA SER A 49 -1.91 35.72 50.39
C SER A 49 -0.42 35.65 50.83
N PRO A 50 0.55 36.14 50.05
CA PRO A 50 1.94 36.30 50.49
C PRO A 50 2.48 37.75 50.42
N THR A 51 3.11 38.23 51.50
CA THR A 51 3.66 39.59 51.79
C THR A 51 4.34 40.45 50.68
N GLU A 52 4.31 41.78 50.89
CA GLU A 52 4.38 42.91 49.92
C GLU A 52 5.62 43.11 49.01
N SER A 53 6.80 42.54 49.26
CA SER A 53 7.96 42.72 48.34
C SER A 53 8.25 41.50 47.45
N SER A 54 7.75 40.32 47.85
CA SER A 54 7.61 39.13 47.00
C SER A 54 6.32 39.16 46.18
N HIS A 55 5.37 40.04 46.52
CA HIS A 55 4.04 40.10 45.93
C HIS A 55 4.08 40.39 44.43
N ASP A 56 4.86 41.36 43.96
CA ASP A 56 4.90 41.73 42.52
C ASP A 56 5.54 40.63 41.65
N GLN A 57 6.62 39.99 42.12
CA GLN A 57 7.25 38.89 41.38
C GLN A 57 6.40 37.63 41.39
N VAL A 58 5.77 37.29 42.52
CA VAL A 58 4.87 36.13 42.64
C VAL A 58 3.57 36.37 41.85
N PHE A 59 3.03 37.58 41.88
CA PHE A 59 1.83 37.97 41.13
C PHE A 59 2.09 37.95 39.62
N THR A 60 3.20 38.54 39.16
CA THR A 60 3.60 38.49 37.73
C THR A 60 3.85 37.05 37.29
N SER A 61 4.54 36.24 38.10
CA SER A 61 4.75 34.81 37.82
C SER A 61 3.45 34.02 37.76
N LEU A 62 2.47 34.35 38.60
CA LEU A 62 1.15 33.72 38.59
C LEU A 62 0.35 34.10 37.34
N GLN A 63 0.35 35.37 36.94
CA GLN A 63 -0.32 35.82 35.72
C GLN A 63 0.26 35.15 34.48
N GLU A 64 1.58 34.99 34.42
CA GLU A 64 2.28 34.29 33.34
C GLU A 64 1.92 32.80 33.29
N LYS A 65 1.88 32.12 34.45
CA LYS A 65 1.41 30.72 34.55
C LYS A 65 -0.04 30.59 34.08
N LYS A 66 -0.92 31.50 34.49
CA LYS A 66 -2.33 31.51 34.03
C LYS A 66 -2.45 31.67 32.52
N ALA A 67 -1.67 32.58 31.92
CA ALA A 67 -1.63 32.75 30.47
C ALA A 67 -1.19 31.46 29.76
N HIS A 68 -0.10 30.84 30.22
CA HIS A 68 0.38 29.57 29.67
C HIS A 68 -0.63 28.44 29.85
N SER A 69 -1.29 28.33 31.02
CA SER A 69 -2.32 27.32 31.24
C SER A 69 -3.49 27.47 30.26
N LEU A 70 -4.01 28.69 30.06
CA LEU A 70 -5.06 28.95 29.08
C LEU A 70 -4.62 28.59 27.66
N LEU A 71 -3.41 28.99 27.28
CA LEU A 71 -2.84 28.66 25.97
C LEU A 71 -2.78 27.14 25.75
N MET A 72 -2.26 26.39 26.73
CA MET A 72 -2.17 24.93 26.65
C MET A 72 -3.55 24.25 26.61
N ILE A 73 -4.54 24.78 27.34
CA ILE A 73 -5.91 24.25 27.28
C ILE A 73 -6.45 24.32 25.85
N TYR A 74 -6.28 25.43 25.15
CA TYR A 74 -6.79 25.58 23.78
C TYR A 74 -5.94 24.84 22.74
N ARG A 75 -4.62 24.80 22.90
CA ARG A 75 -3.72 23.98 22.07
C ARG A 75 -4.09 22.49 22.08
N TYR A 76 -4.44 21.95 23.25
CA TYR A 76 -4.78 20.53 23.39
C TYR A 76 -6.26 20.22 23.16
N TYR A 77 -7.18 21.08 23.62
CA TYR A 77 -8.61 20.75 23.67
C TYR A 77 -9.48 21.69 22.83
N GLY A 78 -8.91 22.72 22.20
CA GLY A 78 -9.68 23.67 21.38
C GLY A 78 -10.43 22.98 20.23
N TYR A 79 -9.86 21.90 19.69
CA TYR A 79 -10.47 21.14 18.60
C TYR A 79 -11.85 20.55 18.92
N LEU A 80 -12.16 20.29 20.20
CA LEU A 80 -13.45 19.77 20.65
C LEU A 80 -14.62 20.74 20.41
N GLN A 81 -14.32 22.01 20.19
CA GLN A 81 -15.30 23.07 19.96
C GLN A 81 -14.99 23.86 18.66
N GLY A 82 -14.31 23.21 17.71
CA GLY A 82 -13.99 23.78 16.41
C GLY A 82 -15.21 23.92 15.49
N GLN A 83 -15.32 25.04 14.79
CA GLN A 83 -16.35 25.31 13.79
C GLN A 83 -16.03 24.65 12.43
N VAL A 84 -15.72 23.35 12.45
CA VAL A 84 -15.23 22.59 11.29
C VAL A 84 -16.34 21.91 10.49
N SER A 85 -17.50 21.64 11.07
CA SER A 85 -18.60 21.01 10.35
C SER A 85 -19.41 22.05 9.57
N PRO A 86 -19.63 21.87 8.26
CA PRO A 86 -20.54 22.73 7.52
C PRO A 86 -21.99 22.48 7.92
N ILE A 87 -22.37 21.26 8.32
CA ILE A 87 -23.78 20.91 8.57
C ILE A 87 -24.22 21.23 10.01
N SER A 88 -23.36 20.98 10.99
CA SER A 88 -23.71 21.06 12.40
C SER A 88 -22.99 22.22 13.08
N SER A 89 -23.72 23.02 13.86
CA SER A 89 -23.11 24.01 14.75
C SER A 89 -22.26 23.35 15.83
N SER A 90 -21.12 23.94 16.14
CA SER A 90 -20.34 23.54 17.32
C SER A 90 -20.96 24.13 18.58
N GLU A 91 -21.06 23.31 19.63
CA GLU A 91 -21.37 23.76 20.98
C GLU A 91 -20.06 24.01 21.77
N GLU A 92 -20.15 24.73 22.89
CA GLU A 92 -19.00 24.83 23.79
C GLU A 92 -18.71 23.47 24.44
N SER A 93 -17.45 23.06 24.42
CA SER A 93 -17.05 21.78 25.01
C SER A 93 -17.14 21.86 26.52
N SER A 94 -17.92 20.98 27.14
CA SER A 94 -18.03 20.91 28.61
C SER A 94 -16.66 20.74 29.28
N LEU A 95 -15.73 20.02 28.63
CA LEU A 95 -14.37 19.83 29.12
C LEU A 95 -13.56 21.14 29.09
N VAL A 96 -13.67 21.91 28.02
CA VAL A 96 -12.99 23.21 27.93
C VAL A 96 -13.61 24.18 28.93
N THR A 97 -14.94 24.25 29.00
CA THR A 97 -15.68 25.07 29.95
C THR A 97 -15.28 24.76 31.40
N GLU A 98 -15.15 23.49 31.76
CA GLU A 98 -14.68 23.07 33.08
C GLU A 98 -13.24 23.55 33.35
N LYS A 99 -12.33 23.36 32.39
CA LYS A 99 -10.92 23.75 32.52
C LYS A 99 -10.72 25.27 32.62
N VAL A 100 -11.59 26.07 32.00
CA VAL A 100 -11.51 27.55 32.06
C VAL A 100 -12.34 28.17 33.19
N ARG A 101 -13.14 27.38 33.92
CA ARG A 101 -14.13 27.87 34.89
C ARG A 101 -13.55 28.75 36.01
N ASN A 102 -12.33 28.47 36.46
CA ASN A 102 -11.72 29.14 37.60
C ASN A 102 -10.89 30.38 37.21
N PHE A 103 -10.90 30.79 35.94
CA PHE A 103 -10.24 32.00 35.48
C PHE A 103 -11.22 33.17 35.51
N ASP A 104 -10.85 34.27 36.20
CA ASP A 104 -11.66 35.49 36.21
C ASP A 104 -11.52 36.23 34.87
N PRO A 105 -12.59 36.37 34.07
CA PRO A 105 -12.51 37.02 32.76
C PRO A 105 -12.02 38.48 32.79
N GLN A 106 -12.09 39.16 33.94
CA GLN A 106 -11.64 40.55 34.11
C GLN A 106 -10.18 40.68 34.54
N GLU A 107 -9.54 39.60 34.97
CA GLU A 107 -8.13 39.60 35.34
C GLU A 107 -7.24 39.86 34.12
N GLU A 108 -6.15 40.62 34.30
CA GLU A 108 -5.15 40.84 33.26
C GLU A 108 -4.03 39.81 33.35
N ILE A 109 -3.58 39.32 32.19
CA ILE A 109 -2.49 38.36 32.03
C ILE A 109 -1.59 38.75 30.86
N PRO A 110 -0.33 38.31 30.81
CA PRO A 110 0.52 38.49 29.64
C PRO A 110 -0.13 37.92 28.37
N SER A 111 -0.01 38.62 27.25
CA SER A 111 -0.54 38.14 25.97
C SER A 111 0.29 37.04 25.31
N LEU A 112 1.47 36.75 25.86
CA LEU A 112 2.46 35.81 25.31
C LEU A 112 2.82 36.09 23.84
N GLY A 113 2.65 37.34 23.38
CA GLY A 113 2.89 37.74 21.99
C GLY A 113 1.77 37.37 21.01
N LEU A 114 0.66 36.79 21.47
CA LEU A 114 -0.51 36.51 20.62
C LEU A 114 -1.34 37.76 20.29
N LEU A 115 -1.16 38.82 21.08
CA LEU A 115 -1.78 40.13 20.87
C LEU A 115 -0.72 41.24 20.94
N PRO A 116 -0.94 42.39 20.26
CA PRO A 116 0.02 43.51 20.26
C PRO A 116 0.29 44.10 21.65
N GLN A 117 -0.70 44.04 22.55
CA GLN A 117 -0.57 44.51 23.93
C GLN A 117 0.21 43.49 24.76
N SER A 118 1.09 43.94 25.65
CA SER A 118 1.86 43.04 26.53
C SER A 118 0.99 42.31 27.56
N TYR A 119 -0.08 42.97 28.04
CA TYR A 119 -1.08 42.41 28.95
C TYR A 119 -2.47 42.64 28.38
N VAL A 120 -3.36 41.67 28.58
CA VAL A 120 -4.76 41.69 28.13
C VAL A 120 -5.66 41.03 29.16
N ARG A 121 -6.96 41.34 29.13
CA ARG A 121 -7.93 40.63 29.96
C ARG A 121 -8.03 39.18 29.52
N ILE A 122 -8.23 38.28 30.47
CA ILE A 122 -8.46 36.85 30.20
C ILE A 122 -9.58 36.63 29.17
N ALA A 123 -10.65 37.42 29.22
CA ALA A 123 -11.73 37.36 28.23
C ALA A 123 -11.24 37.59 26.79
N ASP A 124 -10.40 38.61 26.60
CA ASP A 124 -9.85 38.98 25.29
C ASP A 124 -8.80 37.94 24.84
N PHE A 125 -8.02 37.39 25.78
CA PHE A 125 -7.06 36.30 25.50
C PHE A 125 -7.78 35.02 25.05
N ILE A 126 -8.82 34.60 25.78
CA ILE A 126 -9.67 33.45 25.41
C ILE A 126 -10.28 33.63 24.02
N GLN A 127 -10.71 34.85 23.67
CA GLN A 127 -11.27 35.12 22.35
C GLN A 127 -10.26 34.88 21.22
N VAL A 128 -9.00 35.30 21.41
CA VAL A 128 -7.92 35.03 20.43
C VAL A 128 -7.59 33.54 20.35
N LEU A 129 -7.58 32.83 21.48
CA LEU A 129 -7.40 31.38 21.48
C LEU A 129 -8.52 30.66 20.74
N LYS A 130 -9.77 31.09 20.92
CA LYS A 130 -10.93 30.62 20.14
C LYS A 130 -10.76 30.90 18.65
N GLU A 131 -10.22 32.06 18.28
CA GLU A 131 -9.95 32.42 16.88
C GLU A 131 -8.88 31.55 16.22
N LYS A 132 -7.86 31.13 16.97
CA LYS A 132 -6.77 30.28 16.47
C LYS A 132 -7.13 28.79 16.43
N TYR A 133 -7.83 28.28 17.44
CA TYR A 133 -8.03 26.83 17.65
C TYR A 133 -9.46 26.32 17.48
N CYS A 134 -10.46 27.21 17.43
CA CYS A 134 -11.87 26.83 17.49
C CYS A 134 -12.70 27.34 16.28
N ARG A 135 -12.07 27.82 15.22
CA ARG A 135 -12.75 28.32 13.99
C ARG A 135 -12.82 27.22 12.93
N SER A 136 -12.67 27.59 11.66
CA SER A 136 -12.71 26.70 10.51
C SER A 136 -11.55 25.72 10.46
N ILE A 137 -10.50 25.92 11.24
CA ILE A 137 -9.39 24.99 11.43
C ILE A 137 -9.36 24.59 12.90
N ALA A 138 -9.31 23.28 13.14
CA ALA A 138 -9.05 22.68 14.44
C ALA A 138 -7.91 21.68 14.30
N VAL A 139 -7.03 21.59 15.30
CA VAL A 139 -5.88 20.68 15.25
C VAL A 139 -5.84 19.77 16.46
N GLU A 140 -5.49 18.52 16.24
CA GLU A 140 -5.23 17.55 17.30
C GLU A 140 -3.76 17.14 17.25
N THR A 141 -3.04 17.42 18.33
CA THR A 141 -1.57 17.26 18.42
C THR A 141 -1.13 16.50 19.67
N LEU A 142 -2.05 16.14 20.57
CA LEU A 142 -1.72 15.59 21.89
C LEU A 142 -0.82 14.34 21.81
N ASN A 143 -1.02 13.51 20.79
CA ASN A 143 -0.28 12.26 20.59
C ASN A 143 1.01 12.45 19.75
N CYS A 144 1.26 13.62 19.20
CA CYS A 144 2.46 13.91 18.41
C CYS A 144 3.69 14.07 19.32
N SER A 145 4.91 13.94 18.78
CA SER A 145 6.14 14.30 19.50
C SER A 145 6.15 15.80 19.88
N PRO A 146 6.75 16.21 21.02
CA PRO A 146 6.80 17.60 21.46
C PRO A 146 7.28 18.60 20.39
N GLU A 147 8.25 18.22 19.56
CA GLU A 147 8.80 19.05 18.49
C GLU A 147 7.77 19.36 17.40
N ILE A 148 6.98 18.36 17.01
CA ILE A 148 5.87 18.50 16.06
C ILE A 148 4.78 19.39 16.66
N GLN A 149 4.42 19.15 17.93
CA GLN A 149 3.42 19.96 18.63
C GLN A 149 3.81 21.44 18.64
N GLU A 150 5.03 21.75 19.08
CA GLU A 150 5.52 23.13 19.16
C GLU A 150 5.58 23.79 17.79
N TYR A 151 6.02 23.06 16.75
CA TYR A 151 6.07 23.59 15.39
C TYR A 151 4.67 23.91 14.85
N ILE A 152 3.70 23.02 15.04
CA ILE A 152 2.31 23.23 14.64
C ILE A 152 1.72 24.44 15.36
N TRP A 153 1.94 24.57 16.67
CA TRP A 153 1.44 25.72 17.42
C TRP A 153 2.06 27.02 16.92
N LYS A 154 3.37 27.04 16.62
CA LYS A 154 4.02 28.21 16.00
C LYS A 154 3.42 28.55 14.63
N LEU A 155 3.11 27.56 13.80
CA LEU A 155 2.47 27.77 12.49
C LEU A 155 1.07 28.39 12.63
N MET A 156 0.26 27.91 13.58
CA MET A 156 -1.11 28.42 13.81
C MET A 156 -1.13 29.76 14.56
N GLU A 157 -0.15 29.98 15.43
CA GLU A 157 -0.03 31.20 16.23
C GLU A 157 0.65 32.34 15.51
N GLY A 158 1.46 32.03 14.49
CA GLY A 158 2.17 32.99 13.66
C GLY A 158 1.28 33.76 12.69
N GLU A 159 1.95 34.49 11.79
CA GLU A 159 1.29 35.23 10.72
C GLU A 159 0.65 34.30 9.69
N LYS A 160 -0.55 34.65 9.23
CA LYS A 160 -1.23 33.90 8.18
C LYS A 160 -0.54 34.15 6.83
N PRO A 161 -0.46 33.15 5.94
CA PRO A 161 0.03 33.34 4.58
C PRO A 161 -0.75 34.46 3.87
N SER A 162 -0.03 35.40 3.25
CA SER A 162 -0.66 36.43 2.42
C SER A 162 -0.96 35.85 1.04
N LEU A 163 -2.25 35.74 0.70
CA LEU A 163 -2.70 35.33 -0.62
C LEU A 163 -2.83 36.56 -1.52
N THR A 164 -2.16 36.54 -2.68
CA THR A 164 -2.29 37.62 -3.65
C THR A 164 -3.63 37.52 -4.39
N LYS A 165 -4.06 38.63 -4.99
CA LYS A 165 -5.24 38.69 -5.87
C LYS A 165 -5.20 37.60 -6.95
N GLU A 166 -4.04 37.39 -7.57
CA GLU A 166 -3.86 36.41 -8.64
C GLU A 166 -4.08 34.98 -8.15
N VAL A 167 -3.56 34.65 -6.96
CA VAL A 167 -3.77 33.35 -6.33
C VAL A 167 -5.24 33.15 -6.00
N LEU A 168 -5.91 34.16 -5.41
CA LEU A 168 -7.32 34.09 -5.06
C LEU A 168 -8.21 33.88 -6.30
N LEU A 169 -7.97 34.60 -7.40
CA LEU A 169 -8.68 34.42 -8.67
C LEU A 169 -8.42 33.03 -9.28
N ALA A 170 -7.19 32.51 -9.16
CA ALA A 170 -6.88 31.15 -9.60
C ALA A 170 -7.64 30.09 -8.78
N ARG A 171 -7.64 30.21 -7.44
CA ARG A 171 -8.38 29.29 -6.57
C ARG A 171 -9.90 29.39 -6.76
N TYR A 172 -10.42 30.58 -7.05
CA TYR A 172 -11.82 30.75 -7.43
C TYR A 172 -12.15 29.99 -8.72
N ARG A 173 -11.29 30.11 -9.73
CA ARG A 173 -11.41 29.36 -10.99
C ARG A 173 -11.41 27.85 -10.74
N ASP A 174 -10.58 27.35 -9.83
CA ASP A 174 -10.49 25.92 -9.50
C ASP A 174 -11.79 25.42 -8.83
N VAL A 175 -12.31 26.14 -7.83
CA VAL A 175 -13.61 25.83 -7.20
C VAL A 175 -14.74 25.88 -8.24
N LYS A 176 -14.74 26.90 -9.10
CA LYS A 176 -15.77 27.06 -10.11
C LYS A 176 -15.74 25.94 -11.16
N ARG A 177 -14.55 25.52 -11.60
CA ARG A 177 -14.37 24.35 -12.48
C ARG A 177 -14.93 23.09 -11.84
N ALA A 178 -14.65 22.88 -10.56
CA ALA A 178 -15.15 21.72 -9.82
C ALA A 178 -16.69 21.67 -9.81
N VAL A 179 -17.34 22.77 -9.46
CA VAL A 179 -18.81 22.88 -9.42
C VAL A 179 -19.41 22.76 -10.82
N ALA A 180 -18.93 23.57 -11.78
CA ALA A 180 -19.49 23.62 -13.13
C ALA A 180 -19.38 22.26 -13.85
N PHE A 181 -18.30 21.52 -13.62
CA PHE A 181 -18.12 20.19 -14.19
C PHE A 181 -19.18 19.20 -13.70
N GLU A 182 -19.46 19.15 -12.40
CA GLU A 182 -20.47 18.27 -11.81
C GLU A 182 -21.89 18.61 -12.29
N GLU A 183 -22.23 19.90 -12.32
CA GLU A 183 -23.52 20.37 -12.84
C GLU A 183 -23.68 20.03 -14.32
N PHE A 184 -22.61 20.18 -15.09
CA PHE A 184 -22.61 19.82 -16.50
C PHE A 184 -22.87 18.33 -16.70
N LEU A 185 -22.20 17.46 -15.93
CA LEU A 185 -22.42 16.02 -15.99
C LEU A 185 -23.85 15.64 -15.58
N GLN A 186 -24.40 16.27 -14.54
CA GLN A 186 -25.77 16.04 -14.10
C GLN A 186 -26.80 16.36 -15.20
N VAL A 187 -26.61 17.46 -15.92
CA VAL A 187 -27.51 17.93 -16.98
C VAL A 187 -27.35 17.11 -18.26
N LYS A 188 -26.12 16.79 -18.67
CA LYS A 188 -25.86 16.12 -19.96
C LYS A 188 -25.92 14.60 -19.90
N PHE A 189 -25.62 14.00 -18.75
CA PHE A 189 -25.55 12.54 -18.56
C PHE A 189 -26.45 12.10 -17.40
N THR A 190 -27.71 12.51 -17.43
CA THR A 190 -28.70 12.22 -16.38
C THR A 190 -28.85 10.71 -16.14
N GLY A 191 -28.84 10.30 -14.87
CA GLY A 191 -29.00 8.91 -14.45
C GLY A 191 -27.72 8.07 -14.49
N GLN A 192 -26.60 8.63 -14.98
CA GLN A 192 -25.31 7.95 -14.96
C GLN A 192 -24.58 8.16 -13.63
N LYS A 193 -24.06 7.06 -13.06
CA LYS A 193 -23.25 7.12 -11.84
C LYS A 193 -21.93 7.83 -12.11
N ARG A 194 -21.61 8.82 -11.29
CA ARG A 194 -20.34 9.57 -11.34
C ARG A 194 -19.66 9.76 -9.98
N PHE A 195 -20.39 9.57 -8.88
CA PHE A 195 -19.89 9.76 -7.51
C PHE A 195 -19.44 11.20 -7.26
N SER A 196 -20.40 12.12 -7.43
CA SER A 196 -20.25 13.57 -7.40
C SER A 196 -19.44 14.06 -6.20
N LEU A 197 -18.56 15.04 -6.47
CA LEU A 197 -17.85 15.79 -5.44
C LEU A 197 -18.70 16.88 -4.77
N GLU A 198 -19.95 17.11 -5.20
CA GLU A 198 -20.75 18.23 -4.72
C GLU A 198 -21.00 18.17 -3.20
N GLY A 199 -20.64 19.26 -2.52
CA GLY A 199 -20.54 19.37 -1.06
C GLY A 199 -19.12 19.24 -0.50
N GLY A 200 -18.14 18.83 -1.32
CA GLY A 200 -16.71 18.70 -0.98
C GLY A 200 -15.77 19.26 -2.06
N GLU A 201 -16.24 20.25 -2.83
CA GLU A 201 -15.54 20.81 -4.00
C GLU A 201 -14.22 21.51 -3.64
N SER A 202 -14.02 21.87 -2.37
CA SER A 202 -12.77 22.40 -1.82
C SER A 202 -11.58 21.46 -1.98
N LEU A 203 -11.80 20.16 -2.22
CA LEU A 203 -10.71 19.23 -2.55
C LEU A 203 -9.88 19.69 -3.76
N VAL A 204 -10.51 20.25 -4.79
CA VAL A 204 -9.82 20.69 -6.02
C VAL A 204 -8.85 21.85 -5.78
N PRO A 205 -9.26 23.01 -5.22
CA PRO A 205 -8.30 24.07 -4.92
C PRO A 205 -7.27 23.64 -3.86
N MET A 206 -7.60 22.71 -2.94
CA MET A 206 -6.63 22.15 -1.99
C MET A 206 -5.51 21.41 -2.71
N LEU A 207 -5.83 20.49 -3.62
CA LEU A 207 -4.82 19.73 -4.39
C LEU A 207 -3.98 20.65 -5.27
N GLU A 208 -4.58 21.61 -5.98
CA GLU A 208 -3.80 22.59 -6.75
C GLU A 208 -2.89 23.45 -5.86
N HIS A 209 -3.29 23.73 -4.62
CA HIS A 209 -2.48 24.52 -3.71
C HIS A 209 -1.36 23.68 -3.09
N LEU A 210 -1.63 22.42 -2.76
CA LEU A 210 -0.64 21.44 -2.35
C LEU A 210 0.49 21.33 -3.37
N ILE A 211 0.14 21.21 -4.66
CA ILE A 211 1.12 21.16 -5.76
C ILE A 211 1.91 22.47 -5.83
N ALA A 212 1.23 23.62 -5.82
CA ALA A 212 1.89 24.92 -5.90
C ALA A 212 2.85 25.19 -4.72
N CYS A 213 2.49 24.75 -3.51
CA CYS A 213 3.35 24.86 -2.32
C CYS A 213 4.49 23.85 -2.36
N GLY A 214 4.23 22.59 -2.75
CA GLY A 214 5.25 21.56 -2.85
C GLY A 214 6.34 21.89 -3.88
N VAL A 215 5.99 22.48 -5.02
CA VAL A 215 6.99 22.96 -6.01
C VAL A 215 7.96 23.95 -5.39
N LYS A 216 7.50 24.83 -4.49
CA LYS A 216 8.39 25.78 -3.78
C LYS A 216 9.33 25.07 -2.79
N GLN A 217 8.97 23.87 -2.35
CA GLN A 217 9.80 23.02 -1.48
C GLN A 217 10.67 22.03 -2.27
N GLY A 218 10.60 22.03 -3.61
CA GLY A 218 11.39 21.13 -4.46
C GLY A 218 10.69 19.82 -4.84
N ILE A 219 9.43 19.64 -4.45
CA ILE A 219 8.61 18.50 -4.86
C ILE A 219 8.24 18.66 -6.34
N ASN A 220 8.54 17.64 -7.14
CA ASN A 220 8.25 17.63 -8.58
C ASN A 220 7.55 16.36 -9.05
N ARG A 221 7.35 15.37 -8.18
CA ARG A 221 6.61 14.14 -8.46
C ARG A 221 5.52 13.93 -7.41
N TYR A 222 4.32 13.60 -7.87
CA TYR A 222 3.19 13.27 -7.00
C TYR A 222 2.58 11.95 -7.43
N VAL A 223 2.52 10.98 -6.53
CA VAL A 223 1.80 9.73 -6.75
C VAL A 223 0.59 9.72 -5.84
N MET A 224 -0.59 9.53 -6.42
CA MET A 224 -1.85 9.68 -5.73
C MET A 224 -2.67 8.39 -5.74
N GLY A 225 -3.34 8.12 -4.62
CA GLY A 225 -4.38 7.10 -4.48
C GLY A 225 -5.69 7.77 -4.07
N MET A 226 -6.82 7.39 -4.68
CA MET A 226 -8.12 7.92 -4.27
C MET A 226 -9.28 6.99 -4.56
N PRO A 227 -10.37 7.01 -3.78
CA PRO A 227 -11.59 6.27 -4.04
C PRO A 227 -12.40 6.93 -5.18
N HIS A 228 -13.65 6.50 -5.35
CA HIS A 228 -14.54 7.00 -6.39
C HIS A 228 -14.98 8.47 -6.20
N ARG A 229 -15.03 8.98 -4.95
CA ARG A 229 -15.63 10.28 -4.61
C ARG A 229 -14.86 11.42 -5.26
N GLY A 230 -15.50 12.09 -6.23
CA GLY A 230 -14.90 13.21 -6.97
C GLY A 230 -13.74 12.83 -7.89
N ARG A 231 -13.52 11.54 -8.19
CA ARG A 231 -12.38 11.10 -9.02
C ARG A 231 -12.40 11.70 -10.42
N LEU A 232 -13.56 11.75 -11.06
CA LEU A 232 -13.69 12.37 -12.39
C LEU A 232 -13.36 13.86 -12.34
N ASN A 233 -13.68 14.52 -11.23
CA ASN A 233 -13.39 15.93 -10.99
C ASN A 233 -11.87 16.15 -10.86
N VAL A 234 -11.20 15.32 -10.05
CA VAL A 234 -9.74 15.33 -9.89
C VAL A 234 -9.03 15.02 -11.22
N LEU A 235 -9.50 14.01 -11.96
CA LEU A 235 -8.96 13.68 -13.28
C LEU A 235 -9.04 14.86 -14.25
N ALA A 236 -10.18 15.55 -14.30
CA ALA A 236 -10.37 16.67 -15.21
C ALA A 236 -9.61 17.92 -14.78
N ASN A 237 -9.73 18.29 -13.51
CA ASN A 237 -9.35 19.61 -13.02
C ASN A 237 -7.97 19.65 -12.36
N ILE A 238 -7.43 18.52 -11.91
CA ILE A 238 -6.05 18.39 -11.40
C ILE A 238 -5.16 17.72 -12.45
N PHE A 239 -5.53 16.55 -12.96
CA PHE A 239 -4.69 15.85 -13.94
C PHE A 239 -4.80 16.42 -15.35
N GLY A 240 -5.76 17.30 -15.61
CA GLY A 240 -5.96 17.91 -16.93
C GLY A 240 -6.42 16.92 -17.98
N LYS A 241 -7.02 15.79 -17.59
CA LYS A 241 -7.62 14.83 -18.54
C LYS A 241 -8.67 15.58 -19.36
N PRO A 242 -8.58 15.62 -20.71
CA PRO A 242 -9.49 16.41 -21.53
C PRO A 242 -10.95 16.06 -21.24
N TYR A 243 -11.80 17.08 -21.08
CA TYR A 243 -13.22 16.89 -20.78
C TYR A 243 -13.91 15.98 -21.81
N ARG A 244 -13.60 16.13 -23.10
CA ARG A 244 -14.10 15.26 -24.16
C ARG A 244 -13.82 13.77 -23.91
N GLN A 245 -12.62 13.42 -23.44
CA GLN A 245 -12.28 12.01 -23.16
C GLN A 245 -13.11 11.47 -22.00
N ILE A 246 -13.36 12.29 -20.97
CA ILE A 246 -14.23 11.90 -19.86
C ILE A 246 -15.68 11.76 -20.31
N PHE A 247 -16.20 12.71 -21.09
CA PHE A 247 -17.56 12.67 -21.62
C PHE A 247 -17.83 11.41 -22.44
N MET A 248 -16.87 10.98 -23.25
CA MET A 248 -17.00 9.73 -24.02
C MET A 248 -17.06 8.48 -23.15
N GLU A 249 -16.50 8.50 -21.94
CA GLU A 249 -16.64 7.38 -21.01
C GLU A 249 -18.07 7.26 -20.42
N PHE A 250 -18.91 8.28 -20.59
CA PHE A 250 -20.34 8.24 -20.30
C PHE A 250 -21.19 7.75 -21.48
N GLU A 251 -20.65 7.75 -22.70
CA GLU A 251 -21.32 7.17 -23.86
C GLU A 251 -21.20 5.63 -23.82
N ASP A 252 -22.29 4.94 -24.18
CA ASP A 252 -22.31 3.48 -24.31
C ASP A 252 -21.81 3.06 -25.69
N ALA A 253 -20.52 3.31 -25.93
CA ALA A 253 -19.86 3.05 -27.21
C ALA A 253 -18.54 2.29 -27.01
N PRO A 254 -18.56 0.99 -26.70
CA PRO A 254 -17.39 0.22 -26.33
C PRO A 254 -16.28 0.20 -27.39
N GLN A 255 -16.63 0.16 -28.69
CA GLN A 255 -15.63 0.21 -29.78
C GLN A 255 -14.90 1.57 -29.83
N ILE A 256 -15.63 2.65 -29.54
CA ILE A 256 -15.06 4.01 -29.49
C ILE A 256 -14.20 4.18 -28.23
N ARG A 257 -14.55 3.49 -27.15
CA ARG A 257 -13.87 3.53 -25.84
C ARG A 257 -12.63 2.63 -25.74
N GLY A 258 -12.30 1.87 -26.79
CA GLY A 258 -11.18 0.92 -26.77
C GLY A 258 -11.36 -0.24 -25.80
N LEU A 259 -12.60 -0.56 -25.40
CA LEU A 259 -12.92 -1.60 -24.41
C LEU A 259 -12.98 -3.01 -25.02
N GLU A 260 -12.48 -3.21 -26.23
CA GLU A 260 -12.49 -4.52 -26.89
C GLU A 260 -11.50 -5.50 -26.25
N THR A 261 -10.47 -4.99 -25.56
CA THR A 261 -9.36 -5.80 -25.03
C THR A 261 -9.03 -5.56 -23.57
N VAL A 262 -9.03 -4.31 -23.07
CA VAL A 262 -8.70 -3.95 -21.68
C VAL A 262 -9.74 -2.95 -21.16
N GLY A 263 -10.10 -3.04 -19.88
CA GLY A 263 -10.89 -1.97 -19.30
C GLY A 263 -11.44 -2.18 -17.90
N ASP A 264 -11.86 -1.06 -17.33
CA ASP A 264 -12.55 -0.95 -16.07
C ASP A 264 -13.53 0.22 -16.11
N VAL A 265 -14.37 0.36 -15.09
CA VAL A 265 -15.27 1.49 -14.93
C VAL A 265 -14.47 2.80 -14.81
N LYS A 266 -15.05 3.88 -15.35
CA LYS A 266 -14.40 5.19 -15.49
C LYS A 266 -13.80 5.77 -14.21
N TYR A 267 -14.37 5.44 -13.05
CA TYR A 267 -13.94 5.89 -11.73
C TYR A 267 -12.91 4.96 -11.05
N HIS A 268 -12.31 4.02 -11.78
CA HIS A 268 -11.15 3.22 -11.34
C HIS A 268 -9.87 3.53 -12.13
N LYS A 269 -9.99 4.14 -13.31
CA LYS A 269 -8.86 4.38 -14.22
C LYS A 269 -7.82 5.32 -13.60
N GLY A 270 -6.56 5.00 -13.80
CA GLY A 270 -5.44 5.88 -13.48
C GLY A 270 -5.19 6.92 -14.57
N TYR A 271 -4.29 7.87 -14.31
CA TYR A 271 -3.87 8.87 -15.29
C TYR A 271 -2.50 9.44 -14.93
N VAL A 272 -1.65 9.64 -15.93
CA VAL A 272 -0.35 10.31 -15.76
C VAL A 272 -0.42 11.67 -16.45
N ALA A 273 -0.05 12.71 -15.72
CA ALA A 273 -0.03 14.09 -16.20
C ALA A 273 1.38 14.66 -16.08
N ASN A 274 1.82 15.36 -17.12
CA ASN A 274 3.05 16.13 -17.11
C ASN A 274 2.71 17.61 -17.28
N ARG A 275 3.17 18.45 -16.33
CA ARG A 275 3.05 19.91 -16.35
C ARG A 275 4.45 20.51 -16.58
N PRO A 276 4.93 20.57 -17.84
CA PRO A 276 6.30 20.98 -18.14
C PRO A 276 6.61 22.41 -17.68
N GLU A 277 5.64 23.32 -17.73
CA GLU A 277 5.80 24.70 -17.26
C GLU A 277 6.07 24.81 -15.75
N GLN A 278 5.62 23.82 -14.97
CA GLN A 278 5.82 23.73 -13.52
C GLN A 278 6.94 22.74 -13.16
N ASN A 279 7.49 22.01 -14.13
CA ASN A 279 8.36 20.85 -13.91
C ASN A 279 7.74 19.82 -12.94
N VAL A 280 6.46 19.48 -13.13
CA VAL A 280 5.72 18.56 -12.27
C VAL A 280 5.22 17.36 -13.05
N MET A 281 5.48 16.15 -12.55
CA MET A 281 4.88 14.90 -13.00
C MET A 281 3.93 14.38 -11.92
N MET A 282 2.74 13.95 -12.33
CA MET A 282 1.75 13.39 -11.41
C MET A 282 1.22 12.07 -11.97
N ALA A 283 1.02 11.09 -11.09
CA ALA A 283 0.38 9.83 -11.40
C ALA A 283 -0.76 9.57 -10.42
N LEU A 284 -1.98 9.37 -10.93
CA LEU A 284 -3.07 8.77 -10.16
C LEU A 284 -3.07 7.29 -10.47
N LEU A 285 -2.78 6.44 -9.48
CA LEU A 285 -2.81 5.00 -9.68
C LEU A 285 -4.26 4.52 -9.88
N PRO A 286 -4.49 3.54 -10.77
CA PRO A 286 -5.78 2.89 -10.84
C PRO A 286 -6.03 2.05 -9.59
N ASN A 287 -7.30 1.85 -9.23
CA ASN A 287 -7.67 1.09 -8.05
C ASN A 287 -9.01 0.39 -8.23
N PRO A 288 -9.21 -0.78 -7.59
CA PRO A 288 -10.50 -1.47 -7.60
C PRO A 288 -11.49 -0.74 -6.67
N SER A 289 -12.73 -1.24 -6.63
CA SER A 289 -13.74 -0.76 -5.68
C SER A 289 -13.46 -1.12 -4.22
N HIS A 290 -12.47 -1.97 -3.94
CA HIS A 290 -12.04 -2.32 -2.59
C HIS A 290 -11.30 -1.12 -2.00
N LEU A 291 -12.03 -0.31 -1.22
CA LEU A 291 -11.53 0.95 -0.66
C LEU A 291 -10.26 0.72 0.16
N GLU A 292 -9.38 1.72 0.16
CA GLU A 292 -8.08 1.73 0.87
C GLU A 292 -7.06 0.67 0.41
N SER A 293 -7.43 -0.28 -0.48
CA SER A 293 -6.49 -1.29 -1.00
C SER A 293 -5.36 -0.72 -1.87
N VAL A 294 -5.52 0.52 -2.34
CA VAL A 294 -4.53 1.22 -3.19
C VAL A 294 -3.46 1.92 -2.35
N ASP A 295 -3.73 2.18 -1.07
CA ASP A 295 -2.86 2.91 -0.17
C ASP A 295 -1.45 2.31 -0.14
N PRO A 296 -1.26 1.01 0.18
CA PRO A 296 0.08 0.43 0.18
C PRO A 296 0.71 0.37 -1.23
N VAL A 297 -0.10 0.28 -2.29
CA VAL A 297 0.39 0.25 -3.68
C VAL A 297 1.01 1.59 -4.08
N VAL A 298 0.40 2.70 -3.65
CA VAL A 298 0.96 4.05 -3.84
C VAL A 298 2.26 4.20 -3.06
N GLU A 299 2.29 3.76 -1.80
CA GLU A 299 3.50 3.83 -0.98
C GLU A 299 4.65 3.05 -1.61
N GLY A 300 4.39 1.83 -2.10
CA GLY A 300 5.39 1.04 -2.81
C GLY A 300 5.93 1.73 -4.06
N ALA A 301 5.04 2.31 -4.87
CA ALA A 301 5.44 3.03 -6.08
C ALA A 301 6.29 4.28 -5.75
N VAL A 302 5.95 5.02 -4.68
CA VAL A 302 6.73 6.18 -4.22
C VAL A 302 8.09 5.74 -3.69
N ALA A 303 8.14 4.70 -2.87
CA ALA A 303 9.38 4.18 -2.33
C ALA A 303 10.36 3.75 -3.44
N ALA A 304 9.88 3.07 -4.48
CA ALA A 304 10.71 2.72 -5.64
C ALA A 304 11.29 3.97 -6.34
N ILE A 305 10.48 5.00 -6.57
CA ILE A 305 10.93 6.27 -7.18
C ILE A 305 11.97 6.97 -6.30
N GLN A 306 11.79 6.95 -4.98
CA GLN A 306 12.71 7.57 -4.03
C GLN A 306 14.03 6.80 -3.94
N HIS A 307 13.97 5.48 -3.76
CA HIS A 307 15.15 4.63 -3.56
C HIS A 307 16.03 4.53 -4.82
N GLN A 308 15.42 4.50 -6.01
CA GLN A 308 16.15 4.49 -7.28
C GLN A 308 16.49 5.90 -7.81
N GLY A 309 15.99 6.94 -7.12
CA GLY A 309 16.25 8.34 -7.45
C GLY A 309 17.68 8.77 -7.13
N GLU A 310 17.95 10.06 -7.32
CA GLU A 310 19.21 10.65 -6.88
C GLU A 310 19.23 10.74 -5.35
N ALA A 311 20.28 10.20 -4.72
CA ALA A 311 20.47 10.27 -3.28
C ALA A 311 20.37 11.72 -2.75
N GLY A 312 19.58 11.92 -1.69
CA GLY A 312 19.29 13.23 -1.12
C GLY A 312 18.16 14.00 -1.84
N LYS A 313 17.46 13.38 -2.80
CA LYS A 313 16.27 13.93 -3.47
C LYS A 313 15.01 13.09 -3.25
N GLU A 314 14.99 12.24 -2.24
CA GLU A 314 13.86 11.37 -1.89
C GLU A 314 12.57 12.20 -1.69
N GLN A 315 12.70 13.37 -1.04
CA GLN A 315 11.60 14.29 -0.79
C GLN A 315 11.00 14.92 -2.06
N ALA A 316 11.65 14.82 -3.22
CA ALA A 316 11.13 15.34 -4.48
C ALA A 316 9.89 14.59 -4.98
N CYS A 317 9.62 13.39 -4.44
CA CYS A 317 8.42 12.61 -4.67
C CYS A 317 7.53 12.59 -3.41
N LEU A 318 6.24 12.88 -3.58
CA LEU A 318 5.24 12.92 -2.52
C LEU A 318 4.10 11.93 -2.79
N ALA A 319 3.80 11.08 -1.81
CA ALA A 319 2.58 10.31 -1.74
C ALA A 319 1.41 11.20 -1.28
N VAL A 320 0.27 11.13 -1.98
CA VAL A 320 -0.98 11.78 -1.57
C VAL A 320 -2.11 10.76 -1.58
N LEU A 321 -2.63 10.43 -0.40
CA LEU A 321 -3.71 9.46 -0.25
C LEU A 321 -5.01 10.16 0.12
N MET A 322 -6.06 9.88 -0.64
CA MET A 322 -7.40 10.40 -0.39
C MET A 322 -8.30 9.28 0.11
N HIS A 323 -9.11 9.56 1.14
CA HIS A 323 -9.91 8.56 1.83
C HIS A 323 -11.37 8.99 1.98
N GLY A 324 -12.27 8.02 2.16
CA GLY A 324 -13.62 8.29 2.69
C GLY A 324 -13.64 8.11 4.22
N ASP A 325 -14.46 8.89 4.94
CA ASP A 325 -14.50 8.85 6.41
C ASP A 325 -14.82 7.45 6.98
N ALA A 326 -15.79 6.76 6.39
CA ALA A 326 -16.18 5.43 6.85
C ALA A 326 -15.12 4.36 6.51
N ALA A 327 -14.44 4.51 5.37
CA ALA A 327 -13.47 3.52 4.91
C ALA A 327 -12.14 3.64 5.65
N LEU A 328 -11.65 4.86 5.88
CA LEU A 328 -10.47 5.14 6.70
C LEU A 328 -10.60 4.51 8.09
N ALA A 329 -11.78 4.61 8.71
CA ALA A 329 -12.02 4.07 10.05
C ALA A 329 -12.31 2.56 10.07
N GLY A 330 -12.68 1.97 8.94
CA GLY A 330 -13.23 0.61 8.88
C GLY A 330 -12.33 -0.43 8.20
N GLN A 331 -11.37 -0.02 7.37
CA GLN A 331 -10.49 -0.93 6.63
C GLN A 331 -9.16 -1.15 7.37
N GLY A 332 -8.85 -2.41 7.71
CA GLY A 332 -7.62 -2.76 8.44
C GLY A 332 -6.32 -2.42 7.68
N VAL A 333 -6.35 -2.42 6.35
CA VAL A 333 -5.18 -2.08 5.51
C VAL A 333 -4.70 -0.64 5.72
N VAL A 334 -5.57 0.27 6.16
CA VAL A 334 -5.20 1.65 6.52
C VAL A 334 -4.21 1.63 7.69
N TYR A 335 -4.54 0.88 8.75
CA TYR A 335 -3.65 0.72 9.89
C TYR A 335 -2.33 0.04 9.48
N GLU A 336 -2.41 -1.04 8.70
CA GLU A 336 -1.22 -1.74 8.22
C GLU A 336 -0.31 -0.82 7.39
N THR A 337 -0.88 0.06 6.55
CA THR A 337 -0.12 1.03 5.74
C THR A 337 0.49 2.12 6.59
N PHE A 338 -0.25 2.70 7.56
CA PHE A 338 0.33 3.66 8.51
C PHE A 338 1.51 3.06 9.28
N GLN A 339 1.46 1.77 9.65
CA GLN A 339 2.58 1.11 10.30
C GLN A 339 3.85 1.07 9.44
N LEU A 340 3.74 1.10 8.11
CA LEU A 340 4.89 1.13 7.21
C LEU A 340 5.65 2.47 7.23
N SER A 341 4.96 3.57 7.56
CA SER A 341 5.51 4.95 7.48
C SER A 341 6.83 5.14 8.24
N GLY A 342 7.03 4.42 9.35
CA GLY A 342 8.24 4.50 10.18
C GLY A 342 9.20 3.31 10.04
N ILE A 343 8.89 2.32 9.19
CA ILE A 343 9.70 1.11 9.07
C ILE A 343 10.75 1.29 7.95
N PRO A 344 12.05 1.06 8.24
CA PRO A 344 13.10 1.12 7.22
C PRO A 344 12.79 0.21 6.02
N GLY A 345 12.94 0.75 4.82
CA GLY A 345 12.63 0.04 3.56
C GLY A 345 11.20 0.17 3.08
N TYR A 346 10.31 0.78 3.88
CA TYR A 346 8.92 1.07 3.51
C TYR A 346 8.52 2.54 3.69
N SER A 347 9.22 3.29 4.53
CA SER A 347 8.98 4.72 4.71
C SER A 347 9.14 5.48 3.39
N THR A 348 8.26 6.45 3.17
CA THR A 348 8.22 7.31 1.97
C THR A 348 8.46 8.79 2.29
N GLU A 349 9.15 9.06 3.40
CA GLU A 349 9.42 10.40 3.94
C GLU A 349 8.13 11.17 4.31
N GLY A 350 7.05 10.44 4.62
CA GLY A 350 5.77 10.97 5.08
C GLY A 350 4.78 11.26 3.97
N THR A 351 3.52 10.88 4.21
CA THR A 351 2.39 10.98 3.28
C THR A 351 1.39 12.06 3.67
N VAL A 352 0.85 12.78 2.68
CA VAL A 352 -0.26 13.72 2.91
C VAL A 352 -1.58 12.99 2.68
N HIS A 353 -2.36 12.83 3.75
CA HIS A 353 -3.66 12.17 3.72
C HIS A 353 -4.79 13.20 3.70
N ILE A 354 -5.75 13.05 2.79
CA ILE A 354 -6.94 13.91 2.71
C ILE A 354 -8.20 13.06 2.83
N VAL A 355 -8.90 13.19 3.95
CA VAL A 355 -10.15 12.48 4.21
C VAL A 355 -11.31 13.34 3.75
N VAL A 356 -12.02 12.89 2.71
CA VAL A 356 -13.25 13.55 2.25
C VAL A 356 -14.38 13.15 3.19
N ASN A 357 -14.44 13.80 4.35
CA ASN A 357 -15.37 13.48 5.43
C ASN A 357 -16.74 14.12 5.20
N ASN A 358 -17.54 13.44 4.38
CA ASN A 358 -18.92 13.80 4.08
C ASN A 358 -19.92 13.30 5.14
N GLN A 359 -19.42 12.81 6.28
CA GLN A 359 -20.19 12.35 7.46
C GLN A 359 -21.12 11.17 7.17
N MET A 360 -20.82 10.35 6.16
CA MET A 360 -21.69 9.23 5.77
C MET A 360 -21.01 8.20 4.87
N GLY A 361 -21.05 6.93 5.31
CA GLY A 361 -20.65 5.75 4.52
C GLY A 361 -21.86 5.10 3.85
N PHE A 362 -22.11 5.39 2.58
CA PHE A 362 -23.33 4.99 1.86
C PHE A 362 -24.59 5.46 2.60
N THR A 363 -25.21 4.61 3.44
CA THR A 363 -26.36 4.91 4.30
C THR A 363 -25.99 4.98 5.79
N ALA A 364 -24.85 4.41 6.18
CA ALA A 364 -24.40 4.32 7.55
C ALA A 364 -23.96 5.70 8.06
N GLN A 365 -24.47 6.06 9.24
CA GLN A 365 -24.08 7.27 9.93
C GLN A 365 -22.73 7.09 10.63
N PRO A 366 -22.06 8.18 11.04
CA PRO A 366 -20.79 8.12 11.76
C PRO A 366 -20.78 7.15 12.95
N ARG A 367 -21.84 7.17 13.77
CA ARG A 367 -22.00 6.29 14.95
C ARG A 367 -22.11 4.79 14.61
N GLU A 368 -22.42 4.46 13.36
CA GLU A 368 -22.55 3.09 12.87
C GLU A 368 -21.29 2.64 12.12
N SER A 369 -20.42 3.58 11.73
CA SER A 369 -19.23 3.32 10.92
C SER A 369 -17.95 3.24 11.75
N ARG A 370 -17.96 3.71 13.01
CA ARG A 370 -16.78 3.75 13.88
C ARG A 370 -17.15 3.78 15.37
N SER A 371 -16.18 3.40 16.20
CA SER A 371 -16.28 3.39 17.67
C SER A 371 -15.47 4.50 18.32
N THR A 372 -15.19 5.58 17.61
CA THR A 372 -14.45 6.75 18.10
C THR A 372 -15.12 8.04 17.58
N PRO A 373 -14.93 9.20 18.23
CA PRO A 373 -15.57 10.45 17.79
C PRO A 373 -15.23 10.84 16.33
N TYR A 374 -13.98 10.68 15.92
CA TYR A 374 -13.48 11.11 14.61
C TYR A 374 -13.05 9.92 13.76
N CYS A 375 -13.27 10.01 12.44
CA CYS A 375 -12.80 8.98 11.50
C CYS A 375 -11.26 8.86 11.47
N THR A 376 -10.58 9.95 11.87
CA THR A 376 -9.13 10.09 11.90
C THR A 376 -8.49 9.65 13.22
N ASP A 377 -9.24 9.10 14.18
CA ASP A 377 -8.67 8.70 15.48
C ASP A 377 -7.62 7.58 15.39
N ILE A 378 -7.55 6.86 14.26
CA ILE A 378 -6.45 5.94 13.95
C ILE A 378 -5.07 6.63 13.99
N ALA A 379 -5.02 7.92 13.68
CA ALA A 379 -3.82 8.75 13.75
C ALA A 379 -3.17 8.78 15.14
N LYS A 380 -3.98 8.69 16.20
CA LYS A 380 -3.53 8.79 17.59
C LYS A 380 -2.55 7.70 17.97
N MET A 381 -2.78 6.49 17.44
CA MET A 381 -1.91 5.34 17.69
C MET A 381 -0.50 5.56 17.12
N MET A 382 -0.40 6.33 16.04
CA MET A 382 0.84 6.57 15.30
C MET A 382 1.47 7.93 15.62
N GLY A 383 0.83 8.75 16.45
CA GLY A 383 1.28 10.11 16.75
C GLY A 383 1.20 11.07 15.54
N ILE A 384 0.34 10.79 14.57
CA ILE A 384 0.18 11.58 13.34
C ILE A 384 -0.67 12.83 13.63
N PRO A 385 -0.22 14.04 13.25
CA PRO A 385 -1.00 15.26 13.42
C PRO A 385 -2.24 15.28 12.53
N VAL A 386 -3.36 15.73 13.08
CA VAL A 386 -4.64 15.83 12.36
C VAL A 386 -5.13 17.28 12.32
N PHE A 387 -5.30 17.81 11.11
CA PHE A 387 -6.00 19.06 10.86
C PHE A 387 -7.43 18.77 10.41
N ARG A 388 -8.41 19.28 11.16
CA ARG A 388 -9.82 19.28 10.77
C ARG A 388 -10.15 20.63 10.19
N VAL A 389 -10.72 20.64 8.99
CA VAL A 389 -11.01 21.87 8.27
C VAL A 389 -12.44 21.90 7.72
N ASN A 390 -13.08 23.06 7.83
CA ASN A 390 -14.40 23.28 7.26
C ASN A 390 -14.32 23.38 5.73
N GLY A 391 -14.95 22.44 5.03
CA GLY A 391 -14.92 22.38 3.58
C GLY A 391 -15.64 23.54 2.87
N GLU A 392 -16.47 24.33 3.57
CA GLU A 392 -17.08 25.57 3.05
C GLU A 392 -16.14 26.79 3.18
N ASP A 393 -15.07 26.72 3.98
CA ASP A 393 -14.06 27.78 4.13
C ASP A 393 -12.82 27.47 3.27
N ILE A 394 -12.85 27.96 2.03
CA ILE A 394 -11.78 27.72 1.05
C ILE A 394 -10.44 28.29 1.54
N LEU A 395 -10.42 29.42 2.24
CA LEU A 395 -9.18 30.03 2.72
C LEU A 395 -8.52 29.17 3.80
N ALA A 396 -9.32 28.65 4.73
CA ALA A 396 -8.87 27.69 5.73
C ALA A 396 -8.35 26.39 5.08
N CYS A 397 -9.04 25.89 4.06
CA CYS A 397 -8.63 24.70 3.30
C CYS A 397 -7.26 24.87 2.64
N LEU A 398 -6.97 26.05 2.06
CA LEU A 398 -5.66 26.35 1.49
C LEU A 398 -4.58 26.43 2.59
N GLN A 399 -4.89 27.11 3.69
CA GLN A 399 -3.97 27.29 4.82
C GLN A 399 -3.52 25.95 5.42
N VAL A 400 -4.42 24.97 5.59
CA VAL A 400 -4.04 23.65 6.13
C VAL A 400 -3.17 22.84 5.17
N MET A 401 -3.27 23.04 3.85
CA MET A 401 -2.38 22.38 2.88
C MET A 401 -0.95 22.91 2.99
N GLU A 402 -0.79 24.22 3.20
CA GLU A 402 0.53 24.83 3.44
C GLU A 402 1.14 24.33 4.76
N TYR A 403 0.34 24.23 5.83
CA TYR A 403 0.78 23.62 7.09
C TYR A 403 1.20 22.17 6.92
N ALA A 404 0.41 21.36 6.22
CA ALA A 404 0.71 19.95 6.01
C ALA A 404 2.04 19.74 5.28
N ILE A 405 2.29 20.48 4.21
CA ILE A 405 3.56 20.42 3.49
C ILE A 405 4.73 20.86 4.38
N HIS A 406 4.59 21.96 5.12
CA HIS A 406 5.67 22.40 6.02
C HIS A 406 6.01 21.37 7.10
N ILE A 407 5.02 20.65 7.62
CA ILE A 407 5.23 19.60 8.62
C ILE A 407 5.89 18.39 7.97
N ARG A 408 5.38 17.91 6.82
CA ARG A 408 5.96 16.78 6.09
C ARG A 408 7.41 17.05 5.70
N GLU A 409 7.71 18.20 5.13
CA GLU A 409 9.08 18.56 4.72
C GLU A 409 10.03 18.75 5.91
N ARG A 410 9.51 19.10 7.09
CA ARG A 410 10.34 19.31 8.27
C ARG A 410 10.60 18.02 9.05
N PHE A 411 9.62 17.13 9.11
CA PHE A 411 9.63 15.97 10.02
C PHE A 411 9.58 14.62 9.32
N HIS A 412 9.38 14.60 7.99
CA HIS A 412 9.30 13.39 7.17
C HIS A 412 8.26 12.39 7.70
N CYS A 413 7.12 12.92 8.12
CA CYS A 413 6.04 12.17 8.74
C CYS A 413 4.73 12.40 8.02
N ASP A 414 3.80 11.47 8.21
CA ASP A 414 2.45 11.58 7.70
C ASP A 414 1.73 12.78 8.33
N VAL A 415 0.80 13.37 7.57
CA VAL A 415 -0.11 14.43 8.05
C VAL A 415 -1.50 14.16 7.51
N ILE A 416 -2.51 14.18 8.39
CA ILE A 416 -3.90 13.93 8.00
C ILE A 416 -4.71 15.22 8.00
N ILE A 417 -5.43 15.45 6.91
CA ILE A 417 -6.41 16.52 6.75
C ILE A 417 -7.80 15.91 6.67
N ASP A 418 -8.60 16.14 7.71
CA ASP A 418 -10.01 15.78 7.78
C ASP A 418 -10.85 16.92 7.18
N LEU A 419 -11.14 16.80 5.88
CA LEU A 419 -11.98 17.74 5.12
C LEU A 419 -13.45 17.50 5.47
N CYS A 420 -13.92 18.19 6.50
CA CYS A 420 -15.30 18.12 6.96
C CYS A 420 -16.23 18.79 5.94
N CYS A 421 -17.01 17.96 5.24
CA CYS A 421 -17.82 18.35 4.10
C CYS A 421 -19.19 17.66 4.17
N TYR A 422 -19.92 17.63 3.05
CA TYR A 422 -21.17 16.88 2.93
C TYR A 422 -21.31 16.22 1.55
N ARG A 423 -22.32 15.36 1.38
CA ARG A 423 -22.67 14.78 0.09
C ARG A 423 -24.02 15.32 -0.36
N LYS A 424 -24.05 16.11 -1.45
CA LYS A 424 -25.28 16.74 -1.93
C LYS A 424 -26.35 15.73 -2.38
N TYR A 425 -25.92 14.62 -2.98
CA TYR A 425 -26.79 13.54 -3.49
C TYR A 425 -26.70 12.25 -2.65
N GLY A 426 -27.48 11.23 -3.00
CA GLY A 426 -27.31 9.87 -2.47
C GLY A 426 -25.92 9.29 -2.75
N HIS A 427 -25.67 8.04 -2.35
CA HIS A 427 -24.33 7.43 -2.52
C HIS A 427 -23.87 7.42 -3.98
N ASN A 428 -24.85 7.24 -4.86
CA ASN A 428 -24.77 7.58 -6.27
C ASN A 428 -25.98 8.44 -6.62
N GLU A 429 -25.99 9.03 -7.80
CA GLU A 429 -26.99 10.05 -8.16
C GLU A 429 -28.39 9.49 -8.44
N SER A 430 -28.56 8.17 -8.44
CA SER A 430 -29.87 7.50 -8.54
C SER A 430 -30.43 7.04 -7.19
N ASP A 431 -29.64 7.15 -6.12
CA ASP A 431 -30.02 6.76 -4.75
C ASP A 431 -30.76 7.91 -4.05
N ASP A 432 -31.86 7.60 -3.34
CA ASP A 432 -32.62 8.59 -2.56
C ASP A 432 -32.20 8.55 -1.08
N PRO A 433 -31.39 9.50 -0.63
CA PRO A 433 -30.85 9.49 0.73
C PRO A 433 -31.87 9.91 1.80
N PHE A 434 -33.02 10.49 1.42
CA PHE A 434 -34.07 10.84 2.38
C PHE A 434 -34.67 9.61 3.05
N VAL A 435 -34.53 8.43 2.43
CA VAL A 435 -35.02 7.16 2.98
C VAL A 435 -34.32 6.80 4.31
N THR A 436 -33.04 7.12 4.46
CA THR A 436 -32.25 6.75 5.65
C THR A 436 -31.73 7.93 6.46
N ALA A 437 -31.63 9.13 5.86
CA ALA A 437 -31.06 10.31 6.51
C ALA A 437 -31.85 11.62 6.23
N PRO A 438 -33.17 11.66 6.46
CA PRO A 438 -34.02 12.78 6.04
C PRO A 438 -33.60 14.12 6.66
N PHE A 439 -33.36 14.18 7.97
CA PHE A 439 -32.97 15.43 8.65
C PHE A 439 -31.65 16.00 8.15
N LEU A 440 -30.66 15.14 7.88
CA LEU A 440 -29.38 15.56 7.34
C LEU A 440 -29.54 16.17 5.94
N TYR A 441 -30.33 15.53 5.08
CA TYR A 441 -30.54 16.03 3.73
C TYR A 441 -31.48 17.25 3.67
N GLU A 442 -32.31 17.48 4.69
CA GLU A 442 -33.01 18.77 4.86
C GLU A 442 -32.04 19.91 5.15
N GLU A 443 -31.00 19.70 5.96
CA GLU A 443 -29.96 20.71 6.20
C GLU A 443 -29.09 20.93 4.96
N ILE A 444 -28.67 19.86 4.29
CA ILE A 444 -27.89 19.94 3.04
C ILE A 444 -28.66 20.72 1.96
N LYS A 445 -29.99 20.54 1.87
CA LYS A 445 -30.83 21.24 0.89
C LYS A 445 -30.86 22.76 1.09
N LYS A 446 -30.57 23.26 2.30
CA LYS A 446 -30.51 24.70 2.61
C LYS A 446 -29.17 25.33 2.26
N LYS A 447 -28.15 24.52 1.92
CA LYS A 447 -26.79 25.00 1.68
C LYS A 447 -26.66 25.73 0.35
N LYS A 448 -25.88 26.82 0.39
CA LYS A 448 -25.36 27.48 -0.82
C LYS A 448 -24.23 26.64 -1.41
N GLN A 449 -23.98 26.78 -2.70
CA GLN A 449 -22.81 26.14 -3.33
C GLN A 449 -21.51 26.77 -2.82
N GLY A 450 -20.46 25.97 -2.66
CA GLY A 450 -19.15 26.45 -2.19
C GLY A 450 -18.55 27.55 -3.08
N SER A 451 -18.76 27.48 -4.41
CA SER A 451 -18.31 28.55 -5.33
C SER A 451 -18.98 29.91 -5.06
N GLU A 452 -20.25 29.91 -4.64
CA GLU A 452 -20.98 31.14 -4.32
C GLU A 452 -20.54 31.71 -2.97
N LEU A 453 -20.35 30.83 -1.96
CA LEU A 453 -19.80 31.24 -0.67
C LEU A 453 -18.42 31.89 -0.84
N PHE A 454 -17.56 31.30 -1.65
CA PHE A 454 -16.24 31.86 -1.90
C PHE A 454 -16.31 33.16 -2.72
N LYS A 455 -17.22 33.28 -3.68
CA LYS A 455 -17.50 34.52 -4.41
C LYS A 455 -17.87 35.66 -3.45
N GLU A 456 -18.80 35.40 -2.53
CA GLU A 456 -19.23 36.36 -1.52
C GLU A 456 -18.04 36.81 -0.65
N ILE A 457 -17.21 35.88 -0.19
CA ILE A 457 -15.99 36.19 0.58
C ILE A 457 -15.07 37.12 -0.23
N LEU A 458 -14.73 36.77 -1.47
CA LEU A 458 -13.81 37.57 -2.29
C LEU A 458 -14.31 39.01 -2.52
N LEU A 459 -15.61 39.21 -2.66
CA LEU A 459 -16.22 40.53 -2.85
C LEU A 459 -16.32 41.35 -1.55
N HIS A 460 -16.37 40.69 -0.39
CA HIS A 460 -16.46 41.35 0.92
C HIS A 460 -15.10 41.85 1.45
N HIS A 461 -13.99 41.46 0.83
CA HIS A 461 -12.63 41.81 1.23
C HIS A 461 -12.01 42.85 0.26
N PRO A 462 -12.23 44.16 0.48
CA PRO A 462 -11.81 45.21 -0.45
C PRO A 462 -10.28 45.31 -0.61
N GLU A 463 -9.51 44.81 0.35
CA GLU A 463 -8.04 44.77 0.30
C GLU A 463 -7.48 43.92 -0.85
N TRP A 464 -8.25 42.94 -1.35
CA TRP A 464 -7.84 42.10 -2.48
C TRP A 464 -8.16 42.72 -3.84
N ASN A 465 -8.96 43.80 -3.87
CA ASN A 465 -9.30 44.56 -5.08
C ASN A 465 -9.86 43.66 -6.21
N ILE A 466 -10.73 42.69 -5.88
CA ILE A 466 -11.40 41.78 -6.82
C ILE A 466 -12.80 42.32 -7.14
N SER A 467 -13.13 42.45 -8.43
CA SER A 467 -14.46 42.92 -8.87
C SER A 467 -15.40 41.78 -9.25
N SER A 468 -16.72 42.05 -9.26
CA SER A 468 -17.73 41.09 -9.74
C SER A 468 -17.50 40.71 -11.20
N ASP A 469 -17.12 41.68 -12.04
CA ASP A 469 -16.87 41.48 -13.47
C ASP A 469 -15.75 40.47 -13.72
N GLU A 470 -14.70 40.46 -12.88
CA GLU A 470 -13.60 39.49 -12.99
C GLU A 470 -14.08 38.06 -12.69
N LEU A 471 -14.91 37.89 -11.68
CA LEU A 471 -15.45 36.59 -11.28
C LEU A 471 -16.49 36.08 -12.29
N GLU A 472 -17.37 36.95 -12.80
CA GLU A 472 -18.34 36.61 -13.85
C GLU A 472 -17.69 36.23 -15.17
N ARG A 473 -16.55 36.83 -15.48
CA ARG A 473 -15.75 36.43 -16.65
C ARG A 473 -15.23 35.01 -16.49
N ILE A 474 -14.70 34.64 -15.33
CA ILE A 474 -14.26 33.27 -15.02
C ILE A 474 -15.42 32.29 -15.17
N ASP A 475 -16.59 32.62 -14.63
CA ASP A 475 -17.81 31.80 -14.75
C ASP A 475 -18.16 31.55 -16.23
N THR A 476 -18.17 32.61 -17.03
CA THR A 476 -18.52 32.56 -18.45
C THR A 476 -17.51 31.75 -19.26
N GLU A 477 -16.21 31.92 -19.00
CA GLU A 477 -15.12 31.20 -19.68
C GLU A 477 -15.21 29.69 -19.42
N ILE A 478 -15.43 29.27 -18.16
CA ILE A 478 -15.56 27.86 -17.80
C ILE A 478 -16.78 27.23 -18.48
N ALA A 479 -17.93 27.90 -18.42
CA ALA A 479 -19.15 27.42 -19.07
C ALA A 479 -18.98 27.29 -20.60
N HIS A 480 -18.26 28.24 -21.21
CA HIS A 480 -17.94 28.18 -22.64
C HIS A 480 -17.10 26.95 -22.99
N VAL A 481 -16.01 26.70 -22.24
CA VAL A 481 -15.10 25.57 -22.47
C VAL A 481 -15.82 24.22 -22.38
N LEU A 482 -16.64 24.00 -21.33
CA LEU A 482 -17.39 22.75 -21.17
C LEU A 482 -18.36 22.50 -22.33
N ASN A 483 -19.09 23.53 -22.76
CA ASN A 483 -20.00 23.43 -23.91
C ASN A 483 -19.25 23.19 -25.22
N GLN A 484 -18.10 23.84 -25.42
CA GLN A 484 -17.25 23.65 -26.60
C GLN A 484 -16.71 22.22 -26.68
N GLU A 485 -16.14 21.71 -25.58
CA GLU A 485 -15.62 20.34 -25.50
C GLU A 485 -16.73 19.30 -25.75
N TYR A 486 -17.92 19.50 -25.20
CA TYR A 486 -19.05 18.63 -25.45
C TYR A 486 -19.55 18.72 -26.91
N ALA A 487 -19.58 19.91 -27.50
CA ALA A 487 -19.95 20.08 -28.90
C ALA A 487 -18.96 19.38 -29.85
N SER A 488 -17.68 19.33 -29.48
CA SER A 488 -16.62 18.67 -30.26
C SER A 488 -16.83 17.16 -30.43
N LEU A 489 -17.59 16.50 -29.54
CA LEU A 489 -17.91 15.06 -29.65
C LEU A 489 -18.69 14.71 -30.93
N LYS A 490 -19.36 15.70 -31.54
CA LYS A 490 -20.12 15.53 -32.78
C LYS A 490 -19.25 15.64 -34.04
N ASP A 491 -18.00 16.10 -33.91
CA ASP A 491 -17.08 16.26 -35.03
C ASP A 491 -16.46 14.90 -35.41
N PRO A 492 -16.67 14.40 -36.64
CA PRO A 492 -16.04 13.16 -37.10
C PRO A 492 -14.53 13.29 -37.36
N GLY A 493 -13.98 14.50 -37.45
CA GLY A 493 -12.57 14.77 -37.72
C GLY A 493 -11.68 14.90 -36.48
N VAL A 494 -12.26 14.87 -35.26
CA VAL A 494 -11.50 14.92 -34.00
C VAL A 494 -11.18 13.49 -33.56
N GLU A 495 -9.89 13.20 -33.32
CA GLU A 495 -9.48 11.94 -32.70
C GLU A 495 -10.21 11.76 -31.36
N ARG A 496 -11.07 10.74 -31.34
CA ARG A 496 -12.07 10.57 -30.27
C ARG A 496 -11.39 10.10 -28.98
N LEU A 497 -10.56 9.07 -29.06
CA LEU A 497 -9.65 8.63 -28.00
C LEU A 497 -8.36 8.17 -28.68
N ASP A 498 -7.20 8.46 -28.07
CA ASP A 498 -5.96 7.82 -28.49
C ASP A 498 -6.17 6.31 -28.36
N LYS A 499 -6.10 5.57 -29.46
CA LYS A 499 -6.01 4.11 -29.39
C LYS A 499 -4.68 3.78 -28.73
N LYS A 500 -4.66 3.70 -27.40
CA LYS A 500 -3.57 3.04 -26.70
C LYS A 500 -3.72 1.55 -27.00
N GLU A 501 -2.83 1.02 -27.84
CA GLU A 501 -2.72 -0.41 -28.03
C GLU A 501 -2.29 -1.02 -26.69
N CYS A 502 -3.08 -1.96 -26.18
CA CYS A 502 -2.75 -2.75 -25.00
C CYS A 502 -1.42 -3.45 -25.26
N MET A 503 -0.37 -3.10 -24.51
CA MET A 503 0.98 -3.63 -24.74
C MET A 503 0.97 -5.15 -24.62
N HIS A 504 0.32 -5.67 -23.58
CA HIS A 504 0.18 -7.11 -23.35
C HIS A 504 -0.50 -7.84 -24.52
N CYS A 505 -1.61 -7.29 -25.01
CA CYS A 505 -2.42 -7.87 -26.06
C CYS A 505 -1.66 -7.91 -27.39
N THR A 506 -0.93 -6.83 -27.70
CA THR A 506 -0.06 -6.77 -28.89
C THR A 506 1.01 -7.86 -28.83
N ARG A 507 1.65 -8.05 -27.67
CA ARG A 507 2.65 -9.09 -27.46
C ARG A 507 2.08 -10.51 -27.51
N MET A 508 0.90 -10.72 -26.93
CA MET A 508 0.16 -11.98 -27.05
C MET A 508 -0.13 -12.32 -28.51
N ALA A 509 -0.68 -11.37 -29.27
CA ALA A 509 -1.02 -11.57 -30.69
C ALA A 509 0.22 -11.84 -31.56
N ALA A 510 1.37 -11.28 -31.19
CA ALA A 510 2.65 -11.54 -31.84
C ALA A 510 3.29 -12.89 -31.45
N GLY A 511 2.74 -13.60 -30.44
CA GLY A 511 3.31 -14.83 -29.90
C GLY A 511 4.57 -14.61 -29.04
N GLU A 512 4.85 -13.36 -28.65
CA GLU A 512 6.09 -12.95 -27.95
C GLU A 512 6.10 -13.30 -26.46
N LEU A 513 5.00 -13.85 -25.93
CA LEU A 513 4.92 -14.31 -24.54
C LEU A 513 5.47 -15.73 -24.33
N LEU A 514 5.68 -16.49 -25.41
CA LEU A 514 6.39 -17.77 -25.35
C LEU A 514 7.89 -17.46 -25.19
N VAL A 515 8.32 -17.29 -23.93
CA VAL A 515 9.71 -16.94 -23.59
C VAL A 515 10.58 -18.19 -23.75
N ASP A 516 10.96 -18.48 -24.99
CA ASP A 516 12.10 -19.35 -25.27
C ASP A 516 13.31 -18.46 -25.53
N ASN A 517 14.42 -18.70 -24.82
CA ASN A 517 15.79 -18.24 -25.12
C ASN A 517 16.47 -17.23 -24.17
N VAL A 518 15.99 -17.01 -22.94
CA VAL A 518 16.84 -16.33 -21.93
C VAL A 518 17.87 -17.33 -21.40
N ASP A 519 19.14 -17.13 -21.73
CA ASP A 519 20.23 -17.94 -21.17
C ASP A 519 20.55 -17.47 -19.75
N THR A 520 20.32 -18.36 -18.80
CA THR A 520 20.54 -18.13 -17.37
C THR A 520 21.78 -18.84 -16.84
N SER A 521 22.49 -19.57 -17.70
CA SER A 521 23.65 -20.39 -17.31
C SER A 521 24.81 -19.55 -16.74
N LEU A 522 25.62 -20.21 -15.92
CA LEU A 522 26.90 -19.70 -15.42
C LEU A 522 27.97 -20.73 -15.72
N ASP A 523 29.10 -20.29 -16.28
CA ASP A 523 30.24 -21.17 -16.42
C ASP A 523 30.82 -21.56 -15.04
N LYS A 524 31.67 -22.58 -15.03
CA LYS A 524 32.21 -23.15 -13.79
C LYS A 524 33.03 -22.13 -12.99
N GLU A 525 33.77 -21.25 -13.67
CA GLU A 525 34.64 -20.25 -13.04
C GLU A 525 33.79 -19.17 -12.37
N ALA A 526 32.81 -18.62 -13.10
CA ALA A 526 31.86 -17.65 -12.56
C ALA A 526 31.05 -18.21 -11.38
N LEU A 527 30.57 -19.45 -11.48
CA LEU A 527 29.85 -20.11 -10.38
C LEU A 527 30.73 -20.25 -9.14
N PHE A 528 31.98 -20.69 -9.30
CA PHE A 528 32.94 -20.83 -8.21
C PHE A 528 33.26 -19.47 -7.57
N ASP A 529 33.60 -18.46 -8.37
CA ASP A 529 33.97 -17.13 -7.89
C ASP A 529 32.83 -16.46 -7.09
N LEU A 530 31.60 -16.57 -7.60
CA LEU A 530 30.40 -16.11 -6.89
C LEU A 530 30.22 -16.85 -5.56
N SER A 531 30.32 -18.18 -5.61
CA SER A 531 30.11 -19.03 -4.43
C SER A 531 31.16 -18.79 -3.35
N ALA A 532 32.42 -18.61 -3.75
CA ALA A 532 33.52 -18.30 -2.85
C ALA A 532 33.31 -16.94 -2.17
N LYS A 533 32.90 -15.91 -2.93
CA LYS A 533 32.58 -14.58 -2.37
C LYS A 533 31.42 -14.63 -1.37
N LEU A 534 30.38 -15.41 -1.66
CA LEU A 534 29.25 -15.63 -0.74
C LEU A 534 29.67 -16.35 0.56
N CYS A 535 30.81 -17.04 0.55
CA CYS A 535 31.35 -17.74 1.71
C CYS A 535 32.47 -16.95 2.43
N ASP A 536 32.84 -15.77 1.94
CA ASP A 536 33.98 -15.01 2.46
C ASP A 536 33.65 -14.38 3.81
N ILE A 537 34.53 -14.61 4.79
CA ILE A 537 34.37 -14.12 6.16
C ILE A 537 35.44 -13.03 6.38
N PRO A 538 35.04 -11.79 6.73
CA PRO A 538 36.00 -10.73 7.00
C PRO A 538 37.00 -11.10 8.12
N GLU A 539 38.25 -10.63 8.01
CA GLU A 539 39.37 -11.02 8.89
C GLU A 539 39.10 -10.83 10.40
N HIS A 540 38.24 -9.87 10.75
CA HIS A 540 37.87 -9.55 12.14
C HIS A 540 36.41 -9.89 12.48
N PHE A 541 35.75 -10.71 11.66
CA PHE A 541 34.38 -11.14 11.91
C PHE A 541 34.33 -12.50 12.61
N SER A 542 33.57 -12.58 13.70
CA SER A 542 33.33 -13.79 14.50
C SER A 542 31.94 -14.35 14.21
N PRO A 543 31.77 -15.21 13.19
CA PRO A 543 30.48 -15.79 12.90
C PRO A 543 30.07 -16.79 13.99
N HIS A 544 28.76 -16.87 14.25
CA HIS A 544 28.20 -17.94 15.05
C HIS A 544 28.57 -19.33 14.47
N ALA A 545 28.79 -20.34 15.33
CA ALA A 545 29.28 -21.66 14.90
C ALA A 545 28.41 -22.33 13.82
N LYS A 546 27.08 -22.15 13.88
CA LYS A 546 26.16 -22.63 12.84
C LYS A 546 26.35 -21.94 11.48
N ILE A 547 26.65 -20.63 11.48
CA ILE A 547 26.95 -19.89 10.24
C ILE A 547 28.26 -20.40 9.67
N ARG A 548 29.33 -20.51 10.47
CA ARG A 548 30.60 -21.09 10.02
C ARG A 548 30.42 -22.49 9.42
N SER A 549 29.60 -23.34 10.04
CA SER A 549 29.28 -24.66 9.50
C SER A 549 28.52 -24.60 8.17
N LEU A 550 27.61 -23.63 8.01
CA LEU A 550 26.89 -23.42 6.75
C LEU A 550 27.83 -22.95 5.64
N LEU A 551 28.72 -21.98 5.92
CA LEU A 551 29.68 -21.46 4.94
C LEU A 551 30.68 -22.53 4.51
N ASN A 552 31.20 -23.34 5.45
CA ASN A 552 32.04 -24.49 5.09
C ASN A 552 31.30 -25.49 4.17
N LYS A 553 30.02 -25.78 4.46
CA LYS A 553 29.19 -26.65 3.62
C LYS A 553 29.01 -26.07 2.22
N ARG A 554 28.73 -24.76 2.12
CA ARG A 554 28.59 -24.05 0.84
C ARG A 554 29.89 -24.01 0.05
N MET A 555 31.03 -23.88 0.71
CA MET A 555 32.34 -23.97 0.05
C MET A 555 32.58 -25.38 -0.55
N SER A 556 32.23 -26.45 0.17
CA SER A 556 32.27 -27.81 -0.41
C SER A 556 31.33 -28.00 -1.62
N MET A 557 30.24 -27.22 -1.72
CA MET A 557 29.42 -27.20 -2.95
C MET A 557 30.16 -26.51 -4.09
N ALA A 558 30.80 -25.38 -3.82
CA ALA A 558 31.60 -24.63 -4.79
C ALA A 558 32.78 -25.45 -5.34
N ASP A 559 33.44 -26.20 -4.47
CA ASP A 559 34.54 -27.12 -4.83
C ASP A 559 34.05 -28.35 -5.62
N GLY A 560 32.73 -28.58 -5.66
CA GLY A 560 32.11 -29.72 -6.35
C GLY A 560 32.19 -31.04 -5.58
N GLU A 561 32.49 -30.99 -4.27
CA GLU A 561 32.53 -32.17 -3.40
C GLU A 561 31.12 -32.71 -3.12
N ILE A 562 30.14 -31.80 -3.03
CA ILE A 562 28.71 -32.08 -2.88
C ILE A 562 27.88 -31.21 -3.84
N GLY A 563 26.63 -31.59 -4.09
CA GLY A 563 25.73 -30.78 -4.92
C GLY A 563 25.21 -29.53 -4.19
N TYR A 564 24.89 -28.50 -4.95
CA TYR A 564 24.26 -27.26 -4.48
C TYR A 564 22.87 -27.55 -3.95
N ASP A 565 22.59 -27.08 -2.72
CA ASP A 565 21.24 -27.10 -2.17
C ASP A 565 20.43 -25.85 -2.55
N TRP A 566 19.16 -25.82 -2.15
CA TRP A 566 18.23 -24.75 -2.51
C TRP A 566 18.70 -23.36 -2.06
N GLY A 567 19.24 -23.26 -0.83
CA GLY A 567 19.69 -21.99 -0.26
C GLY A 567 20.92 -21.44 -0.98
N MET A 568 21.86 -22.31 -1.35
CA MET A 568 23.02 -21.88 -2.14
C MET A 568 22.65 -21.50 -3.58
N ALA A 569 21.75 -22.25 -4.23
CA ALA A 569 21.29 -21.92 -5.58
C ALA A 569 20.56 -20.56 -5.64
N GLU A 570 19.77 -20.25 -4.60
CA GLU A 570 19.12 -18.94 -4.44
C GLU A 570 20.13 -17.80 -4.32
N GLU A 571 21.11 -17.92 -3.43
CA GLU A 571 22.12 -16.86 -3.25
C GLU A 571 23.00 -16.67 -4.49
N VAL A 572 23.32 -17.75 -5.21
CA VAL A 572 24.02 -17.63 -6.50
C VAL A 572 23.14 -16.92 -7.54
N ALA A 573 21.81 -17.15 -7.56
CA ALA A 573 20.91 -16.41 -8.44
C ALA A 573 20.94 -14.91 -8.12
N PHE A 574 20.84 -14.55 -6.83
CA PHE A 574 20.94 -13.18 -6.37
C PHE A 574 22.29 -12.55 -6.74
N ALA A 575 23.39 -13.22 -6.38
CA ALA A 575 24.73 -12.68 -6.58
C ALA A 575 25.10 -12.53 -8.06
N SER A 576 24.65 -13.46 -8.91
CA SER A 576 24.87 -13.37 -10.36
C SER A 576 24.07 -12.22 -10.99
N LEU A 577 22.81 -12.02 -10.60
CA LEU A 577 22.01 -10.88 -11.05
C LEU A 577 22.64 -9.55 -10.61
N LEU A 578 23.10 -9.47 -9.36
CA LEU A 578 23.81 -8.31 -8.82
C LEU A 578 25.07 -7.99 -9.60
N GLN A 579 25.90 -8.98 -9.93
CA GLN A 579 27.08 -8.79 -10.78
C GLN A 579 26.75 -8.39 -12.22
N GLU A 580 25.60 -8.81 -12.74
CA GLU A 580 25.08 -8.39 -14.05
C GLU A 580 24.46 -6.98 -14.02
N GLY A 581 24.41 -6.33 -12.85
CA GLY A 581 23.93 -4.96 -12.67
C GLY A 581 22.43 -4.83 -12.38
N PHE A 582 21.73 -5.94 -12.14
CA PHE A 582 20.37 -5.93 -11.61
C PHE A 582 20.38 -5.73 -10.10
N SER A 583 19.39 -5.02 -9.56
CA SER A 583 19.22 -4.86 -8.12
C SER A 583 18.37 -5.99 -7.51
N LEU A 584 18.44 -6.15 -6.20
CA LEU A 584 17.66 -7.10 -5.42
C LEU A 584 16.90 -6.37 -4.32
N ARG A 585 15.58 -6.60 -4.27
CA ARG A 585 14.74 -6.28 -3.11
C ARG A 585 14.07 -7.55 -2.62
N LEU A 586 14.36 -7.96 -1.39
CA LEU A 586 13.74 -9.10 -0.71
C LEU A 586 13.05 -8.63 0.57
N SER A 587 11.75 -8.87 0.64
CA SER A 587 10.87 -8.42 1.70
C SER A 587 9.95 -9.55 2.14
N GLY A 588 9.81 -9.73 3.45
CA GLY A 588 8.94 -10.74 4.04
C GLY A 588 9.30 -11.04 5.49
N GLN A 589 8.43 -11.76 6.17
CA GLN A 589 8.60 -12.05 7.60
C GLN A 589 9.79 -13.01 7.79
N ASP A 590 10.82 -12.55 8.50
CA ASP A 590 12.08 -13.27 8.74
C ASP A 590 12.85 -13.68 7.46
N SER A 591 12.58 -13.04 6.31
CA SER A 591 13.15 -13.44 5.01
C SER A 591 14.67 -13.32 4.91
N ILE A 592 15.30 -12.46 5.71
CA ILE A 592 16.77 -12.32 5.72
C ILE A 592 17.44 -13.62 6.21
N ARG A 593 16.94 -14.17 7.32
CA ARG A 593 17.39 -15.47 7.85
C ARG A 593 16.80 -16.63 7.06
N GLY A 594 15.59 -16.42 6.55
CA GLY A 594 14.65 -17.44 6.11
C GLY A 594 13.93 -18.06 7.30
N THR A 595 12.61 -18.25 7.17
CA THR A 595 11.75 -18.96 8.15
C THR A 595 12.39 -20.27 8.60
N PHE A 596 12.89 -21.04 7.62
CA PHE A 596 13.48 -22.36 7.84
C PHE A 596 14.99 -22.31 8.11
N SER A 597 15.58 -21.12 8.34
CA SER A 597 17.00 -20.93 8.60
C SER A 597 17.91 -21.44 7.46
N GLN A 598 17.40 -21.38 6.23
CA GLN A 598 18.07 -21.87 5.02
C GLN A 598 18.91 -20.79 4.33
N ARG A 599 18.55 -19.51 4.53
CA ARG A 599 19.05 -18.40 3.73
C ARG A 599 20.26 -17.75 4.38
N GLN A 600 20.09 -17.15 5.56
CA GLN A 600 21.20 -16.51 6.30
C GLN A 600 21.92 -15.43 5.46
N LEU A 601 21.19 -14.52 4.83
CA LEU A 601 21.78 -13.46 3.99
C LEU A 601 22.59 -12.43 4.77
N VAL A 602 22.23 -12.19 6.03
CA VAL A 602 22.92 -11.28 6.94
C VAL A 602 23.39 -12.07 8.15
N TRP A 603 24.67 -11.96 8.46
CA TRP A 603 25.31 -12.58 9.62
C TRP A 603 25.52 -11.53 10.70
N THR A 604 25.48 -11.95 11.96
CA THR A 604 25.78 -11.10 13.11
C THR A 604 27.06 -11.57 13.78
N ASP A 605 27.97 -10.64 14.05
CA ASP A 605 29.18 -10.90 14.80
C ASP A 605 28.82 -11.20 16.26
N VAL A 606 29.25 -12.35 16.78
CA VAL A 606 28.89 -12.77 18.14
C VAL A 606 29.59 -11.98 19.25
N GLN A 607 30.63 -11.22 18.92
CA GLN A 607 31.39 -10.38 19.86
C GLN A 607 30.91 -8.94 19.84
N THR A 608 30.63 -8.36 18.67
CA THR A 608 30.29 -6.93 18.55
C THR A 608 28.81 -6.65 18.32
N GLY A 609 28.07 -7.61 17.75
CA GLY A 609 26.69 -7.40 17.29
C GLY A 609 26.59 -6.74 15.91
N ASP A 610 27.71 -6.39 15.28
CA ASP A 610 27.73 -5.84 13.92
C ASP A 610 27.22 -6.85 12.90
N THR A 611 26.59 -6.37 11.84
CA THR A 611 26.06 -7.19 10.77
C THR A 611 26.94 -7.17 9.53
N PHE A 612 27.02 -8.29 8.83
CA PHE A 612 27.72 -8.42 7.56
C PHE A 612 26.91 -9.26 6.58
N SER A 613 26.92 -8.87 5.31
CA SER A 613 26.35 -9.68 4.24
C SER A 613 27.24 -9.60 3.00
N PRO A 614 27.68 -10.74 2.45
CA PRO A 614 28.55 -10.76 1.27
C PRO A 614 27.84 -10.21 0.02
N LEU A 615 26.50 -10.19 -0.01
CA LEU A 615 25.73 -9.64 -1.12
C LEU A 615 26.00 -8.16 -1.35
N TYR A 616 26.39 -7.39 -0.33
CA TYR A 616 26.75 -5.97 -0.49
C TYR A 616 28.18 -5.73 -0.99
N HIS A 617 28.98 -6.79 -1.16
CA HIS A 617 30.43 -6.71 -1.38
C HIS A 617 30.93 -7.61 -2.53
N LEU A 618 30.08 -7.92 -3.50
CA LEU A 618 30.41 -8.78 -4.64
C LEU A 618 31.31 -8.08 -5.67
N SER A 619 31.03 -6.81 -5.97
CA SER A 619 31.86 -5.96 -6.84
C SER A 619 31.56 -4.47 -6.66
N PRO A 620 32.44 -3.55 -7.06
CA PRO A 620 32.17 -2.10 -6.98
C PRO A 620 31.04 -1.61 -7.92
N SER A 621 30.67 -2.39 -8.93
CA SER A 621 29.68 -2.03 -9.96
C SER A 621 28.41 -2.89 -9.92
N GLN A 622 28.18 -3.62 -8.82
CA GLN A 622 27.00 -4.45 -8.67
C GLN A 622 25.72 -3.61 -8.53
N GLY A 623 24.56 -4.23 -8.74
CA GLY A 623 23.27 -3.63 -8.40
C GLY A 623 23.08 -3.42 -6.89
N SER A 624 22.05 -2.66 -6.53
CA SER A 624 21.70 -2.37 -5.14
C SER A 624 21.07 -3.58 -4.45
N VAL A 625 21.25 -3.68 -3.13
CA VAL A 625 20.74 -4.77 -2.29
C VAL A 625 19.87 -4.19 -1.18
N GLU A 626 18.62 -4.60 -1.17
CA GLU A 626 17.59 -4.23 -0.21
C GLU A 626 17.05 -5.50 0.44
N LEU A 627 17.40 -5.73 1.72
CA LEU A 627 16.97 -6.92 2.46
C LEU A 627 16.21 -6.48 3.70
N TYR A 628 14.93 -6.84 3.77
CA TYR A 628 14.05 -6.41 4.85
C TYR A 628 13.32 -7.60 5.48
N ASN A 629 13.31 -7.63 6.81
CA ASN A 629 12.30 -8.38 7.55
C ASN A 629 11.06 -7.47 7.61
N SER A 630 9.96 -7.89 7.00
CA SER A 630 8.72 -7.12 6.99
C SER A 630 8.08 -7.10 8.39
N PRO A 631 7.19 -6.12 8.69
CA PRO A 631 6.25 -6.28 9.79
C PRO A 631 5.34 -7.50 9.57
N LEU A 632 4.61 -7.89 10.62
CA LEU A 632 3.60 -8.95 10.56
C LEU A 632 2.31 -8.46 9.87
N SER A 633 2.43 -8.18 8.57
CA SER A 633 1.34 -7.77 7.68
C SER A 633 1.56 -8.43 6.33
N GLU A 634 0.54 -9.13 5.82
CA GLU A 634 0.54 -9.65 4.45
C GLU A 634 -0.11 -8.65 3.48
N TYR A 635 -1.22 -8.02 3.90
CA TYR A 635 -2.04 -7.22 3.00
C TYR A 635 -1.31 -5.93 2.56
N ALA A 636 -0.87 -5.10 3.50
CA ALA A 636 -0.13 -3.89 3.14
C ALA A 636 1.24 -4.20 2.53
N VAL A 637 1.98 -5.16 3.07
CA VAL A 637 3.33 -5.48 2.56
C VAL A 637 3.26 -6.00 1.12
N LEU A 638 2.36 -6.93 0.77
CA LEU A 638 2.27 -7.39 -0.62
C LEU A 638 1.75 -6.28 -1.55
N GLY A 639 0.84 -5.42 -1.09
CA GLY A 639 0.41 -4.24 -1.84
C GLY A 639 1.58 -3.29 -2.14
N PHE A 640 2.43 -3.07 -1.14
CA PHE A 640 3.66 -2.29 -1.26
C PHE A 640 4.63 -2.91 -2.27
N GLU A 641 4.96 -4.19 -2.14
CA GLU A 641 5.89 -4.85 -3.06
C GLU A 641 5.34 -4.90 -4.50
N TYR A 642 4.03 -5.04 -4.67
CA TYR A 642 3.38 -4.94 -5.98
C TYR A 642 3.57 -3.54 -6.59
N GLY A 643 3.32 -2.46 -5.84
CA GLY A 643 3.52 -1.08 -6.29
C GLY A 643 5.00 -0.75 -6.55
N TYR A 644 5.90 -1.23 -5.71
CA TYR A 644 7.35 -1.09 -5.87
C TYR A 644 7.81 -1.72 -7.18
N ALA A 645 7.39 -2.97 -7.44
CA ALA A 645 7.74 -3.71 -8.65
C ALA A 645 7.17 -3.12 -9.96
N GLN A 646 6.21 -2.19 -9.90
CA GLN A 646 5.74 -1.46 -11.08
C GLN A 646 6.68 -0.34 -11.53
N GLN A 647 7.42 0.24 -10.58
CA GLN A 647 8.28 1.39 -10.83
C GLN A 647 9.76 1.02 -10.83
N ALA A 648 10.12 -0.08 -10.15
CA ALA A 648 11.50 -0.49 -10.00
C ALA A 648 12.10 -0.97 -11.34
N GLU A 649 13.10 -0.24 -11.83
CA GLU A 649 13.84 -0.66 -13.02
C GLU A 649 14.90 -1.70 -12.65
N LYS A 650 15.10 -2.70 -13.51
CA LYS A 650 16.17 -3.72 -13.41
C LYS A 650 16.33 -4.32 -12.00
N THR A 651 15.22 -4.57 -11.31
CA THR A 651 15.23 -5.04 -9.93
C THR A 651 14.43 -6.32 -9.79
N LEU A 652 15.03 -7.33 -9.17
CA LEU A 652 14.31 -8.51 -8.70
C LEU A 652 13.61 -8.15 -7.39
N VAL A 653 12.29 -7.93 -7.45
CA VAL A 653 11.45 -7.58 -6.30
C VAL A 653 10.71 -8.82 -5.81
N ILE A 654 11.01 -9.26 -4.58
CA ILE A 654 10.48 -10.49 -4.00
C ILE A 654 9.71 -10.18 -2.71
N TRP A 655 8.48 -10.65 -2.66
CA TRP A 655 7.72 -10.84 -1.42
C TRP A 655 7.71 -12.31 -1.02
N GLU A 656 8.07 -12.63 0.23
CA GLU A 656 8.02 -14.00 0.76
C GLU A 656 7.04 -14.12 1.94
N ALA A 657 6.07 -15.02 1.80
CA ALA A 657 5.21 -15.43 2.91
C ALA A 657 5.99 -16.33 3.88
N GLN A 658 5.74 -16.22 5.18
CA GLN A 658 6.39 -17.10 6.17
C GLN A 658 6.05 -18.58 5.92
N PHE A 659 4.76 -18.84 5.66
CA PHE A 659 4.23 -20.05 5.04
C PHE A 659 3.24 -19.61 3.96
N GLY A 660 3.15 -20.34 2.86
CA GLY A 660 2.27 -19.97 1.75
C GLY A 660 0.79 -19.91 2.16
N ASP A 661 0.41 -20.62 3.22
CA ASP A 661 -0.92 -20.63 3.82
C ASP A 661 -1.42 -19.22 4.22
N PHE A 662 -0.51 -18.32 4.66
CA PHE A 662 -0.84 -16.97 5.14
C PHE A 662 -1.08 -15.95 4.02
N SER A 663 -0.76 -16.29 2.77
CA SER A 663 -0.98 -15.40 1.61
C SER A 663 -2.45 -14.99 1.44
N ASN A 664 -3.38 -15.74 2.01
CA ASN A 664 -4.81 -15.40 2.01
C ASN A 664 -5.14 -14.10 2.77
N GLY A 665 -4.26 -13.61 3.66
CA GLY A 665 -4.40 -12.28 4.26
C GLY A 665 -4.32 -11.16 3.23
N ALA A 666 -3.59 -11.37 2.13
CA ALA A 666 -3.42 -10.42 1.03
C ALA A 666 -4.31 -10.72 -0.19
N GLN A 667 -5.41 -11.47 -0.02
CA GLN A 667 -6.22 -11.96 -1.15
C GLN A 667 -6.71 -10.83 -2.07
N ILE A 668 -7.02 -9.65 -1.53
CA ILE A 668 -7.45 -8.49 -2.34
C ILE A 668 -6.34 -8.04 -3.29
N ILE A 669 -5.06 -8.10 -2.89
CA ILE A 669 -3.94 -7.78 -3.78
C ILE A 669 -3.82 -8.83 -4.89
N PHE A 670 -3.97 -10.12 -4.55
CA PHE A 670 -3.97 -11.19 -5.55
C PHE A 670 -5.11 -11.04 -6.57
N ASP A 671 -6.34 -10.84 -6.10
CA ASP A 671 -7.54 -10.81 -6.96
C ASP A 671 -7.64 -9.51 -7.77
N GLN A 672 -7.27 -8.38 -7.18
CA GLN A 672 -7.57 -7.07 -7.74
C GLN A 672 -6.38 -6.36 -8.37
N TYR A 673 -5.16 -6.87 -8.17
CA TYR A 673 -3.96 -6.25 -8.71
C TYR A 673 -3.12 -7.26 -9.47
N ILE A 674 -2.62 -8.32 -8.82
CA ILE A 674 -1.74 -9.30 -9.45
C ILE A 674 -2.43 -10.06 -10.59
N SER A 675 -3.63 -10.59 -10.37
CA SER A 675 -4.34 -11.40 -11.37
C SER A 675 -5.06 -10.61 -12.45
N SER A 676 -5.35 -9.33 -12.22
CA SER A 676 -6.26 -8.56 -13.08
C SER A 676 -5.77 -7.17 -13.46
N GLY A 677 -4.60 -6.72 -12.97
CA GLY A 677 -4.06 -5.38 -13.24
C GLY A 677 -3.81 -5.12 -14.72
N ILE A 678 -3.26 -6.11 -15.44
CA ILE A 678 -3.01 -6.03 -16.89
C ILE A 678 -4.35 -5.92 -17.64
N GLN A 679 -5.28 -6.84 -17.39
CA GLN A 679 -6.56 -6.90 -18.10
C GLN A 679 -7.47 -5.69 -17.81
N LYS A 680 -7.38 -5.08 -16.62
CA LYS A 680 -8.20 -3.91 -16.26
C LYS A 680 -7.56 -2.59 -16.67
N TRP A 681 -6.24 -2.47 -16.55
CA TRP A 681 -5.55 -1.18 -16.57
C TRP A 681 -4.28 -1.16 -17.43
N ASP A 682 -3.93 -2.26 -18.11
CA ASP A 682 -2.65 -2.45 -18.83
C ASP A 682 -1.44 -2.14 -17.92
N LEU A 683 -1.56 -2.51 -16.63
CA LEU A 683 -0.58 -2.23 -15.60
C LEU A 683 0.20 -3.50 -15.26
N HIS A 684 1.45 -3.53 -15.71
CA HIS A 684 2.38 -4.63 -15.52
C HIS A 684 3.16 -4.50 -14.21
N SER A 685 3.59 -5.62 -13.62
CA SER A 685 4.37 -5.68 -12.39
C SER A 685 5.22 -6.95 -12.40
N ASP A 686 6.49 -6.85 -11.99
CA ASP A 686 7.44 -7.98 -11.93
C ASP A 686 7.60 -8.56 -10.52
N VAL A 687 6.60 -8.39 -9.65
CA VAL A 687 6.64 -8.93 -8.29
C VAL A 687 6.76 -10.47 -8.33
N VAL A 688 7.73 -10.99 -7.60
CA VAL A 688 7.90 -12.42 -7.33
C VAL A 688 7.30 -12.73 -5.96
N VAL A 689 6.43 -13.72 -5.90
CA VAL A 689 5.74 -14.15 -4.67
C VAL A 689 6.23 -15.55 -4.31
N LEU A 690 6.94 -15.67 -3.18
CA LEU A 690 7.40 -16.95 -2.64
C LEU A 690 6.41 -17.48 -1.60
N LEU A 691 5.86 -18.66 -1.86
CA LEU A 691 4.82 -19.29 -1.04
C LEU A 691 5.27 -20.67 -0.54
N PRO A 692 5.84 -20.79 0.68
CA PRO A 692 6.29 -22.08 1.18
C PRO A 692 5.16 -23.11 1.25
N HIS A 693 5.31 -24.22 0.53
CA HIS A 693 4.30 -25.23 0.29
C HIS A 693 4.85 -26.64 0.54
N GLY A 694 4.00 -27.56 1.03
CA GLY A 694 4.36 -28.96 1.19
C GLY A 694 3.58 -29.67 2.30
N TYR A 695 3.05 -30.86 2.04
CA TYR A 695 2.31 -31.68 3.03
C TYR A 695 3.27 -32.54 3.87
N GLU A 696 3.66 -32.01 5.02
CA GLU A 696 4.72 -32.57 5.89
C GLU A 696 4.22 -32.92 7.30
N GLY A 697 2.90 -33.02 7.48
CA GLY A 697 2.29 -33.36 8.77
C GLY A 697 2.29 -32.24 9.82
N GLN A 698 2.46 -30.99 9.39
CA GLN A 698 2.51 -29.79 10.27
C GLN A 698 1.13 -29.16 10.53
N GLY A 699 0.05 -29.77 10.05
CA GLY A 699 -1.31 -29.26 10.22
C GLY A 699 -1.77 -28.32 9.09
N PRO A 700 -3.02 -27.83 9.18
CA PRO A 700 -3.66 -27.15 8.06
C PRO A 700 -3.05 -25.80 7.68
N GLU A 701 -2.56 -25.01 8.62
CA GLU A 701 -2.02 -23.67 8.34
C GLU A 701 -0.50 -23.66 8.02
N HIS A 702 0.08 -24.84 7.80
CA HIS A 702 1.50 -24.99 7.50
C HIS A 702 1.73 -26.05 6.41
N SER A 703 0.78 -26.21 5.49
CA SER A 703 0.81 -27.25 4.46
C SER A 703 0.56 -26.71 3.06
N SER A 704 -0.46 -25.87 2.89
CA SER A 704 -0.99 -25.52 1.58
C SER A 704 -0.99 -24.02 1.32
N ALA A 705 -0.23 -23.63 0.30
CA ALA A 705 -0.33 -22.32 -0.31
C ALA A 705 -1.58 -22.18 -1.20
N ARG A 706 -2.46 -23.21 -1.27
CA ARG A 706 -3.69 -23.20 -2.08
C ARG A 706 -3.44 -22.98 -3.57
N ILE A 707 -2.57 -23.80 -4.15
CA ILE A 707 -2.22 -23.80 -5.59
C ILE A 707 -3.47 -23.68 -6.47
N GLU A 708 -4.55 -24.38 -6.10
CA GLU A 708 -5.82 -24.37 -6.83
C GLU A 708 -6.43 -22.98 -7.02
N ARG A 709 -6.20 -22.05 -6.08
CA ARG A 709 -6.76 -20.69 -6.14
C ARG A 709 -6.05 -19.84 -7.18
N TYR A 710 -4.73 -19.94 -7.25
CA TYR A 710 -3.93 -19.22 -8.25
C TYR A 710 -4.22 -19.76 -9.65
N LEU A 711 -4.32 -21.07 -9.81
CA LEU A 711 -4.69 -21.68 -11.10
C LEU A 711 -6.13 -21.36 -11.53
N GLN A 712 -7.04 -21.14 -10.58
CA GLN A 712 -8.39 -20.66 -10.90
C GLN A 712 -8.40 -19.24 -11.44
N LEU A 713 -7.48 -18.38 -10.98
CA LEU A 713 -7.33 -17.00 -11.44
C LEU A 713 -6.52 -16.88 -12.75
N ALA A 714 -5.84 -17.95 -13.16
CA ALA A 714 -4.93 -17.93 -14.29
C ALA A 714 -5.68 -17.85 -15.64
N SER A 715 -5.49 -16.75 -16.37
CA SER A 715 -6.06 -16.53 -17.71
C SER A 715 -5.23 -15.49 -18.47
N ASP A 716 -5.20 -15.61 -19.80
CA ASP A 716 -4.63 -14.59 -20.70
C ASP A 716 -3.22 -14.10 -20.33
N TRP A 717 -2.37 -15.00 -19.83
CA TRP A 717 -1.00 -14.70 -19.38
C TRP A 717 -0.92 -13.59 -18.33
N ASN A 718 -1.89 -13.53 -17.41
CA ASN A 718 -1.94 -12.52 -16.36
C ASN A 718 -0.80 -12.60 -15.34
N PHE A 719 -0.28 -13.81 -15.07
CA PHE A 719 0.92 -14.06 -14.25
C PHE A 719 1.49 -15.44 -14.58
N GLN A 720 2.53 -15.86 -13.88
CA GLN A 720 3.08 -17.21 -13.95
C GLN A 720 2.93 -17.96 -12.62
N VAL A 721 2.78 -19.28 -12.70
CA VAL A 721 2.66 -20.17 -11.55
C VAL A 721 3.61 -21.35 -11.74
N VAL A 722 4.60 -21.46 -10.86
CA VAL A 722 5.61 -22.51 -10.89
C VAL A 722 5.74 -23.20 -9.54
N LEU A 723 6.08 -24.49 -9.56
CA LEU A 723 6.37 -25.31 -8.38
C LEU A 723 7.68 -26.08 -8.63
N PRO A 724 8.84 -25.40 -8.59
CA PRO A 724 10.12 -26.01 -8.96
C PRO A 724 10.48 -27.15 -8.01
N SER A 725 11.11 -28.20 -8.53
CA SER A 725 11.50 -29.38 -7.74
C SER A 725 13.00 -29.56 -7.57
N THR A 726 13.84 -28.70 -8.14
CA THR A 726 15.30 -28.75 -8.04
C THR A 726 15.92 -27.38 -7.78
N PRO A 727 17.09 -27.29 -7.11
CA PRO A 727 17.77 -26.02 -6.88
C PRO A 727 18.11 -25.26 -8.17
N VAL A 728 18.59 -25.95 -9.22
CA VAL A 728 18.92 -25.30 -10.49
C VAL A 728 17.69 -24.70 -11.19
N GLN A 729 16.51 -25.32 -11.08
CA GLN A 729 15.29 -24.75 -11.65
C GLN A 729 14.85 -23.49 -10.93
N TYR A 730 14.99 -23.43 -9.60
CA TYR A 730 14.74 -22.22 -8.83
C TYR A 730 15.73 -21.10 -9.19
N PHE A 731 17.02 -21.43 -9.32
CA PHE A 731 18.04 -20.50 -9.82
C PHE A 731 17.68 -19.94 -11.21
N ARG A 732 17.26 -20.82 -12.13
CA ARG A 732 16.91 -20.47 -13.51
C ARG A 732 15.70 -19.56 -13.57
N ILE A 733 14.61 -19.88 -12.88
CA ILE A 733 13.37 -19.08 -12.98
C ILE A 733 13.54 -17.67 -12.42
N LEU A 734 14.29 -17.50 -11.32
CA LEU A 734 14.58 -16.17 -10.78
C LEU A 734 15.36 -15.31 -11.78
N ARG A 735 16.38 -15.90 -12.42
CA ARG A 735 17.19 -15.20 -13.43
C ARG A 735 16.42 -14.93 -14.71
N GLU A 736 15.65 -15.91 -15.18
CA GLU A 736 14.82 -15.78 -16.38
C GLU A 736 13.78 -14.68 -16.21
N HIS A 737 13.05 -14.68 -15.09
CA HIS A 737 12.08 -13.65 -14.72
C HIS A 737 12.69 -12.26 -14.69
N THR A 738 13.90 -12.12 -14.14
CA THR A 738 14.56 -10.81 -14.01
C THR A 738 15.14 -10.30 -15.34
N LYS A 739 15.62 -11.22 -16.20
CA LYS A 739 16.36 -10.88 -17.43
C LYS A 739 15.48 -10.78 -18.67
N ARG A 740 14.29 -11.35 -18.66
CA ARG A 740 13.38 -11.30 -19.80
C ARG A 740 12.88 -9.89 -20.03
N ASP A 741 12.61 -9.56 -21.28
CA ASP A 741 11.91 -8.33 -21.65
C ASP A 741 10.40 -8.55 -21.55
N LEU A 742 9.88 -9.03 -20.41
CA LEU A 742 8.46 -9.32 -20.18
C LEU A 742 8.13 -9.06 -18.72
N SER A 743 7.19 -8.13 -18.49
CA SER A 743 6.77 -7.75 -17.16
C SER A 743 5.47 -8.45 -16.75
N LEU A 744 5.57 -9.48 -15.90
CA LEU A 744 4.45 -10.29 -15.40
C LEU A 744 4.75 -10.79 -13.99
N PRO A 745 3.76 -10.82 -13.07
CA PRO A 745 3.99 -11.39 -11.75
C PRO A 745 4.36 -12.87 -11.82
N LEU A 746 5.17 -13.34 -10.87
CA LEU A 746 5.60 -14.74 -10.77
C LEU A 746 5.26 -15.32 -9.39
N ILE A 747 4.40 -16.32 -9.37
CA ILE A 747 4.04 -17.08 -8.17
C ILE A 747 4.89 -18.35 -8.12
N ILE A 748 5.77 -18.43 -7.11
CA ILE A 748 6.61 -19.60 -6.85
C ILE A 748 6.13 -20.27 -5.56
N PHE A 749 5.65 -21.50 -5.69
CA PHE A 749 5.44 -22.34 -4.53
C PHE A 749 6.80 -22.88 -4.05
N SER A 750 7.38 -22.21 -3.06
CA SER A 750 8.71 -22.53 -2.56
C SER A 750 8.66 -23.75 -1.61
N PRO A 751 9.76 -24.50 -1.45
CA PRO A 751 9.74 -25.72 -0.65
C PRO A 751 10.02 -25.47 0.83
N LYS A 752 9.73 -26.49 1.65
CA LYS A 752 10.17 -26.59 3.04
C LYS A 752 11.10 -27.80 3.23
N MET A 753 10.60 -29.03 3.03
CA MET A 753 11.41 -30.25 3.09
C MET A 753 12.57 -30.25 2.10
N LEU A 754 12.34 -29.81 0.86
CA LEU A 754 13.35 -29.88 -0.20
C LEU A 754 14.57 -28.99 0.05
N LEU A 755 14.47 -28.00 0.96
CA LEU A 755 15.59 -27.15 1.36
C LEU A 755 16.79 -27.96 1.88
N ARG A 756 16.55 -29.17 2.40
CA ARG A 756 17.58 -30.03 2.99
C ARG A 756 17.51 -31.49 2.51
N HIS A 757 16.69 -31.80 1.51
CA HIS A 757 16.51 -33.17 1.07
C HIS A 757 17.79 -33.66 0.34
N PRO A 758 18.43 -34.77 0.75
CA PRO A 758 19.74 -35.18 0.23
C PRO A 758 19.80 -35.42 -1.28
N GLN A 759 18.67 -35.81 -1.89
CA GLN A 759 18.57 -36.00 -3.34
C GLN A 759 18.12 -34.73 -4.10
N CYS A 760 17.70 -33.67 -3.39
CA CYS A 760 17.30 -32.40 -3.98
C CYS A 760 18.50 -31.46 -4.03
N VAL A 761 19.50 -31.83 -4.83
CA VAL A 761 20.72 -31.07 -5.05
C VAL A 761 20.99 -30.95 -6.54
N SER A 762 21.71 -29.91 -6.95
CA SER A 762 22.14 -29.71 -8.34
C SER A 762 23.66 -29.66 -8.47
N SER A 763 24.18 -30.26 -9.51
CA SER A 763 25.60 -30.30 -9.85
C SER A 763 26.07 -29.02 -10.55
N ILE A 764 27.37 -28.73 -10.48
CA ILE A 764 28.01 -27.62 -11.21
C ILE A 764 27.69 -27.66 -12.71
N ALA A 765 27.63 -28.86 -13.30
CA ALA A 765 27.37 -29.03 -14.73
C ALA A 765 25.96 -28.53 -15.12
N GLU A 766 24.96 -28.71 -14.27
CA GLU A 766 23.58 -28.28 -14.55
C GLU A 766 23.43 -26.75 -14.60
N PHE A 767 24.24 -26.01 -13.82
CA PHE A 767 24.29 -24.54 -13.89
C PHE A 767 24.95 -24.03 -15.17
N GLY A 768 25.90 -24.78 -15.73
CA GLY A 768 26.57 -24.45 -17.01
C GLY A 768 25.79 -24.84 -18.26
N MET A 769 24.68 -25.58 -18.12
CA MET A 769 23.80 -25.92 -19.24
C MET A 769 23.04 -24.69 -19.72
N LYS A 770 23.31 -24.29 -20.97
CA LYS A 770 22.66 -23.16 -21.64
C LYS A 770 21.14 -23.26 -21.63
N GLY A 771 20.51 -22.10 -21.51
CA GLY A 771 19.06 -21.92 -21.56
C GLY A 771 18.46 -21.47 -20.23
N GLY A 772 17.13 -21.54 -20.18
CA GLY A 772 16.33 -21.09 -19.04
C GLY A 772 15.69 -22.22 -18.25
N PHE A 773 14.69 -21.83 -17.47
CA PHE A 773 13.82 -22.72 -16.72
C PHE A 773 13.16 -23.75 -17.64
N LYS A 774 13.04 -24.99 -17.17
CA LYS A 774 12.40 -26.07 -17.93
C LYS A 774 10.97 -26.29 -17.45
N PRO A 775 9.92 -26.12 -18.28
CA PRO A 775 8.54 -26.36 -17.86
C PRO A 775 8.26 -27.79 -17.39
N PHE A 776 8.99 -28.76 -17.95
CA PHE A 776 8.89 -30.18 -17.62
C PHE A 776 10.27 -30.80 -17.40
N LEU A 777 10.37 -31.76 -16.49
CA LEU A 777 11.57 -32.57 -16.27
C LEU A 777 11.23 -34.06 -16.35
N GLU A 778 11.95 -34.82 -17.18
CA GLU A 778 11.95 -36.28 -17.13
C GLU A 778 12.80 -36.78 -15.93
N ASP A 779 12.71 -38.08 -15.64
CA ASP A 779 13.70 -38.79 -14.82
C ASP A 779 15.09 -38.71 -15.48
N GLU A 780 16.17 -38.81 -14.71
CA GLU A 780 17.56 -38.80 -15.24
C GLU A 780 17.78 -39.90 -16.29
N ASN A 781 17.15 -41.06 -16.08
CA ASN A 781 17.12 -42.18 -17.02
C ASN A 781 15.66 -42.52 -17.36
N PRO A 782 15.04 -41.82 -18.34
CA PRO A 782 13.64 -42.01 -18.67
C PRO A 782 13.34 -43.43 -19.16
N ASN A 783 12.32 -44.07 -18.59
CA ASN A 783 11.84 -45.37 -19.04
C ASN A 783 10.75 -45.23 -20.11
N TYR A 784 11.14 -45.13 -21.39
CA TYR A 784 10.19 -45.02 -22.50
C TYR A 784 9.31 -46.26 -22.74
N HIS A 785 9.66 -47.40 -22.12
CA HIS A 785 8.88 -48.64 -22.17
C HIS A 785 7.94 -48.82 -20.96
N ALA A 786 7.77 -47.78 -20.15
CA ALA A 786 6.87 -47.80 -19.01
C ALA A 786 5.41 -48.09 -19.41
N LYS A 787 4.67 -48.73 -18.51
CA LYS A 787 3.23 -48.99 -18.63
C LYS A 787 2.39 -47.92 -17.93
N VAL A 788 2.97 -47.27 -16.93
CA VAL A 788 2.36 -46.18 -16.16
C VAL A 788 3.22 -44.92 -16.28
N LEU A 789 2.65 -43.84 -16.79
CA LEU A 789 3.27 -42.52 -16.81
C LEU A 789 2.70 -41.66 -15.68
N VAL A 790 3.56 -41.31 -14.73
CA VAL A 790 3.22 -40.47 -13.59
C VAL A 790 3.61 -39.03 -13.90
N LEU A 791 2.63 -38.14 -13.88
CA LEU A 791 2.84 -36.70 -13.89
C LEU A 791 2.67 -36.18 -12.46
N CYS A 792 3.62 -35.36 -12.00
CA CYS A 792 3.55 -34.77 -10.66
C CYS A 792 4.21 -33.40 -10.64
N SER A 793 4.11 -32.67 -9.53
CA SER A 793 4.74 -31.36 -9.39
C SER A 793 5.28 -31.19 -7.97
N GLY A 794 6.43 -30.53 -7.83
CA GLY A 794 7.06 -30.27 -6.53
C GLY A 794 7.53 -31.53 -5.78
N LYS A 795 7.40 -31.48 -4.44
CA LYS A 795 8.09 -32.43 -3.55
C LYS A 795 7.62 -33.88 -3.63
N ILE A 796 6.39 -34.12 -4.08
CA ILE A 796 5.78 -35.46 -4.13
C ILE A 796 6.57 -36.41 -5.04
N TYR A 797 7.36 -35.88 -5.99
CA TYR A 797 8.33 -36.63 -6.78
C TYR A 797 9.31 -37.43 -5.90
N TYR A 798 9.84 -36.80 -4.85
CA TYR A 798 10.82 -37.43 -3.96
C TYR A 798 10.18 -38.51 -3.09
N ASP A 799 8.96 -38.27 -2.60
CA ASP A 799 8.18 -39.26 -1.88
C ASP A 799 7.85 -40.47 -2.77
N TYR A 800 7.50 -40.24 -4.05
CA TYR A 800 7.27 -41.27 -5.05
C TYR A 800 8.52 -42.10 -5.32
N ARG A 801 9.66 -41.46 -5.63
CA ARG A 801 10.92 -42.16 -5.90
C ARG A 801 11.40 -42.97 -4.70
N ALA A 802 11.22 -42.46 -3.48
CA ALA A 802 11.58 -43.17 -2.26
C ALA A 802 10.66 -44.38 -1.98
N SER A 803 9.39 -44.30 -2.38
CA SER A 803 8.38 -45.34 -2.13
C SER A 803 8.27 -46.39 -3.24
N LEU A 804 8.80 -46.12 -4.44
CA LEU A 804 8.69 -47.00 -5.61
C LEU A 804 9.35 -48.37 -5.36
N PRO A 805 8.59 -49.48 -5.38
CA PRO A 805 9.15 -50.81 -5.21
C PRO A 805 10.11 -51.17 -6.35
N LYS A 806 11.27 -51.75 -6.02
CA LYS A 806 12.30 -52.13 -7.00
C LYS A 806 11.78 -53.10 -8.06
N ASP A 807 10.85 -53.98 -7.69
CA ASP A 807 10.20 -54.93 -8.60
C ASP A 807 9.16 -54.28 -9.53
N LEU A 808 8.83 -53.00 -9.33
CA LEU A 808 7.92 -52.24 -10.19
C LEU A 808 8.62 -51.14 -10.99
N GLU A 809 9.89 -50.83 -10.70
CA GLU A 809 10.60 -49.68 -11.31
C GLU A 809 10.55 -49.69 -12.85
N TYR A 810 10.70 -50.86 -13.48
CA TYR A 810 10.65 -51.02 -14.93
C TYR A 810 9.27 -50.76 -15.56
N ARG A 811 8.20 -50.61 -14.75
CA ARG A 811 6.84 -50.35 -15.23
C ARG A 811 6.45 -48.87 -15.19
N PHE A 812 7.19 -48.04 -14.47
CA PHE A 812 6.84 -46.63 -14.28
C PHE A 812 7.85 -45.71 -14.98
N ALA A 813 7.35 -44.55 -15.39
CA ALA A 813 8.13 -43.37 -15.73
C ALA A 813 7.50 -42.15 -15.07
N CYS A 814 8.30 -41.12 -14.77
CA CYS A 814 7.80 -39.88 -14.19
C CYS A 814 8.18 -38.66 -15.02
N ILE A 815 7.23 -37.73 -15.16
CA ILE A 815 7.42 -36.37 -15.66
C ILE A 815 7.03 -35.41 -14.54
N ARG A 816 7.95 -34.53 -14.15
CA ARG A 816 7.66 -33.41 -13.26
C ARG A 816 7.19 -32.21 -14.08
N VAL A 817 6.07 -31.63 -13.68
CA VAL A 817 5.51 -30.40 -14.22
C VAL A 817 5.97 -29.25 -13.33
N GLU A 818 6.95 -28.47 -13.79
CA GLU A 818 7.54 -27.36 -13.03
C GLU A 818 6.77 -26.05 -13.29
N SER A 819 6.28 -25.85 -14.52
CA SER A 819 5.38 -24.75 -14.90
C SER A 819 3.93 -25.22 -14.88
N LEU A 820 3.13 -24.71 -13.95
CA LEU A 820 1.70 -25.01 -13.87
C LEU A 820 0.88 -24.00 -14.70
N TYR A 821 1.33 -22.75 -14.77
CA TYR A 821 0.75 -21.72 -15.64
C TYR A 821 1.83 -20.73 -16.12
N PRO A 822 1.89 -20.39 -17.42
CA PRO A 822 1.19 -21.04 -18.53
C PRO A 822 1.56 -22.53 -18.64
N LEU A 823 0.62 -23.34 -19.13
CA LEU A 823 0.85 -24.75 -19.38
C LEU A 823 1.30 -24.93 -20.84
N TYR A 824 2.56 -25.34 -21.03
CA TYR A 824 3.18 -25.54 -22.35
C TYR A 824 2.68 -26.84 -23.00
N LEU A 825 1.43 -26.82 -23.49
CA LEU A 825 0.73 -28.01 -23.98
C LEU A 825 1.43 -28.71 -25.16
N GLU A 826 2.03 -27.95 -26.08
CA GLU A 826 2.75 -28.51 -27.22
C GLU A 826 3.98 -29.29 -26.77
N ASP A 827 4.79 -28.72 -25.87
CA ASP A 827 5.95 -29.38 -25.29
C ASP A 827 5.56 -30.62 -24.51
N LEU A 828 4.47 -30.55 -23.74
CA LEU A 828 3.95 -31.68 -22.99
C LEU A 828 3.50 -32.81 -23.92
N LEU A 829 2.81 -32.49 -25.00
CA LEU A 829 2.36 -33.46 -26.01
C LEU A 829 3.55 -34.15 -26.67
N VAL A 830 4.57 -33.38 -27.06
CA VAL A 830 5.84 -33.92 -27.62
C VAL A 830 6.50 -34.85 -26.61
N LEU A 831 6.54 -34.45 -25.33
CA LEU A 831 7.15 -35.25 -24.27
C LEU A 831 6.43 -36.57 -24.05
N ILE A 832 5.10 -36.53 -23.94
CA ILE A 832 4.25 -37.71 -23.75
C ILE A 832 4.35 -38.66 -24.95
N SER A 833 4.49 -38.14 -26.17
CA SER A 833 4.58 -38.95 -27.40
C SER A 833 5.76 -39.94 -27.42
N LYS A 834 6.80 -39.70 -26.59
CA LYS A 834 7.94 -40.62 -26.43
C LYS A 834 7.56 -41.93 -25.72
N TYR A 835 6.46 -41.94 -24.95
CA TYR A 835 6.06 -43.07 -24.11
C TYR A 835 4.95 -43.92 -24.75
N THR A 836 5.29 -44.61 -25.85
CA THR A 836 4.31 -45.30 -26.70
C THR A 836 3.66 -46.54 -26.07
N GLU A 837 4.23 -47.06 -24.99
CA GLU A 837 3.77 -48.29 -24.31
C GLU A 837 2.88 -48.04 -23.08
N VAL A 838 2.59 -46.78 -22.77
CA VAL A 838 1.81 -46.39 -21.59
C VAL A 838 0.34 -46.72 -21.77
N HIS A 839 -0.24 -47.38 -20.75
CA HIS A 839 -1.67 -47.68 -20.66
C HIS A 839 -2.37 -46.80 -19.63
N HIS A 840 -1.63 -46.31 -18.62
CA HIS A 840 -2.16 -45.50 -17.53
C HIS A 840 -1.41 -44.18 -17.41
N TYR A 841 -2.14 -43.08 -17.56
CA TYR A 841 -1.66 -41.73 -17.26
C TYR A 841 -2.18 -41.33 -15.89
N VAL A 842 -1.28 -40.99 -14.97
CA VAL A 842 -1.62 -40.69 -13.59
C VAL A 842 -1.09 -39.32 -13.21
N TRP A 843 -1.96 -38.43 -12.76
CA TRP A 843 -1.59 -37.23 -12.00
C TRP A 843 -1.44 -37.60 -10.52
N LEU A 844 -0.23 -37.47 -10.00
CA LEU A 844 0.12 -37.70 -8.61
C LEU A 844 0.30 -36.37 -7.89
N GLN A 845 -0.49 -36.14 -6.84
CA GLN A 845 -0.37 -34.94 -6.02
C GLN A 845 -0.57 -35.26 -4.54
N GLU A 846 0.00 -34.46 -3.66
CA GLU A 846 -0.15 -34.65 -2.22
C GLU A 846 -1.42 -33.99 -1.67
N GLU A 847 -1.92 -32.98 -2.36
CA GLU A 847 -3.06 -32.18 -1.97
C GLU A 847 -4.36 -33.00 -2.06
N PRO A 848 -5.37 -32.69 -1.24
CA PRO A 848 -6.72 -33.21 -1.38
C PRO A 848 -7.24 -33.08 -2.81
N GLN A 849 -8.10 -34.01 -3.23
CA GLN A 849 -8.67 -34.02 -4.59
C GLN A 849 -9.38 -32.70 -5.00
N ASN A 850 -9.84 -31.90 -4.04
CA ASN A 850 -10.45 -30.59 -4.28
C ASN A 850 -9.48 -29.40 -4.18
N MET A 851 -8.18 -29.68 -4.11
CA MET A 851 -7.07 -28.73 -3.97
C MET A 851 -5.94 -29.12 -4.93
N GLY A 852 -4.84 -28.37 -4.93
CA GLY A 852 -3.70 -28.64 -5.81
C GLY A 852 -4.04 -28.40 -7.29
N ALA A 853 -3.19 -28.91 -8.19
CA ALA A 853 -3.31 -28.59 -9.60
C ALA A 853 -4.23 -29.52 -10.41
N PHE A 854 -4.69 -30.66 -9.87
CA PHE A 854 -5.41 -31.67 -10.65
C PHE A 854 -6.61 -31.12 -11.42
N SER A 855 -7.46 -30.30 -10.80
CA SER A 855 -8.68 -29.81 -11.45
C SER A 855 -8.39 -28.92 -12.66
N TYR A 856 -7.38 -28.05 -12.54
CA TYR A 856 -6.91 -27.21 -13.64
C TYR A 856 -6.21 -28.05 -14.71
N PHE A 857 -5.26 -28.89 -14.30
CA PHE A 857 -4.45 -29.69 -15.21
C PHE A 857 -5.30 -30.65 -16.03
N ALA A 858 -6.24 -31.37 -15.40
CA ALA A 858 -7.14 -32.28 -16.08
C ALA A 858 -8.04 -31.56 -17.11
N LEU A 859 -8.52 -30.35 -16.81
CA LEU A 859 -9.30 -29.55 -17.75
C LEU A 859 -8.45 -29.07 -18.93
N ALA A 860 -7.24 -28.56 -18.65
CA ALA A 860 -6.33 -28.04 -19.66
C ALA A 860 -5.75 -29.13 -20.58
N THR A 861 -5.80 -30.40 -20.17
CA THR A 861 -5.19 -31.54 -20.86
C THR A 861 -6.18 -32.60 -21.34
N ASP A 862 -7.49 -32.33 -21.30
CA ASP A 862 -8.55 -33.30 -21.62
C ASP A 862 -8.40 -33.91 -23.03
N GLU A 863 -7.83 -33.15 -23.98
CA GLU A 863 -7.64 -33.57 -25.37
C GLU A 863 -6.26 -34.18 -25.68
N ILE A 864 -5.25 -34.06 -24.80
CA ILE A 864 -3.87 -34.49 -25.12
C ILE A 864 -3.55 -35.92 -24.67
N PHE A 865 -4.28 -36.46 -23.67
CA PHE A 865 -4.04 -37.82 -23.18
C PHE A 865 -4.87 -38.86 -23.96
N PRO A 866 -4.27 -39.97 -24.44
CA PRO A 866 -5.00 -41.03 -25.14
C PRO A 866 -6.06 -41.75 -24.30
N SER A 867 -5.98 -41.65 -22.97
CA SER A 867 -6.94 -42.18 -22.02
C SER A 867 -7.14 -41.21 -20.86
N LYS A 868 -8.24 -41.39 -20.12
CA LYS A 868 -8.59 -40.49 -19.01
C LYS A 868 -7.46 -40.42 -17.98
N LEU A 869 -6.98 -39.20 -17.71
CA LEU A 869 -6.01 -38.92 -16.66
C LEU A 869 -6.58 -39.32 -15.28
N GLN A 870 -5.90 -40.25 -14.62
CA GLN A 870 -6.28 -40.72 -13.28
C GLN A 870 -5.65 -39.82 -12.22
N CYS A 871 -6.36 -39.54 -11.14
CA CYS A 871 -5.80 -38.77 -10.03
C CYS A 871 -5.52 -39.67 -8.84
N VAL A 872 -4.27 -39.67 -8.38
CA VAL A 872 -3.86 -40.31 -7.13
C VAL A 872 -3.48 -39.20 -6.15
N CYS A 873 -4.35 -38.98 -5.16
CA CYS A 873 -4.32 -37.82 -4.27
C CYS A 873 -4.94 -38.13 -2.91
N ARG A 874 -4.85 -37.19 -1.96
CA ARG A 874 -5.58 -37.29 -0.69
C ARG A 874 -7.09 -37.15 -0.90
N PRO A 875 -7.95 -37.74 -0.05
CA PRO A 875 -9.39 -37.55 -0.13
C PRO A 875 -9.79 -36.07 -0.05
N ARG A 876 -10.94 -35.72 -0.64
CA ARG A 876 -11.50 -34.37 -0.52
C ARG A 876 -11.65 -33.96 0.94
N SER A 877 -11.31 -32.70 1.24
CA SER A 877 -11.35 -32.15 2.59
C SER A 877 -11.73 -30.66 2.57
N SER A 878 -12.42 -30.19 3.61
CA SER A 878 -12.63 -28.76 3.86
C SER A 878 -11.39 -28.09 4.45
N SER A 879 -10.63 -28.84 5.26
CA SER A 879 -9.32 -28.44 5.78
C SER A 879 -8.23 -28.74 4.75
N THR A 880 -7.20 -27.88 4.68
CA THR A 880 -6.04 -28.07 3.78
C THR A 880 -5.30 -29.35 4.08
N ALA A 881 -5.06 -29.66 5.36
CA ALA A 881 -4.41 -30.89 5.81
C ALA A 881 -5.01 -31.41 7.12
N THR A 882 -4.66 -32.63 7.49
CA THR A 882 -4.93 -33.20 8.81
C THR A 882 -4.02 -32.59 9.88
N GLY A 883 -4.53 -32.40 11.09
CA GLY A 883 -3.75 -31.94 12.26
C GLY A 883 -2.89 -33.03 12.92
N SER A 884 -2.86 -34.25 12.37
CA SER A 884 -2.08 -35.37 12.91
C SER A 884 -1.00 -35.82 11.93
N ALA A 885 0.26 -35.70 12.33
CA ALA A 885 1.40 -36.17 11.55
C ALA A 885 1.32 -37.67 11.22
N SER A 886 0.84 -38.50 12.15
CA SER A 886 0.69 -39.95 11.92
C SER A 886 -0.40 -40.26 10.89
N LEU A 887 -1.50 -39.49 10.90
CA LEU A 887 -2.53 -39.61 9.88
C LEU A 887 -2.03 -39.09 8.53
N SER A 888 -1.29 -37.98 8.51
CA SER A 888 -0.70 -37.43 7.28
C SER A 888 0.25 -38.43 6.61
N GLN A 889 1.07 -39.13 7.40
CA GLN A 889 1.95 -40.19 6.93
C GLN A 889 1.14 -41.40 6.41
N LYS A 890 0.08 -41.79 7.13
CA LYS A 890 -0.80 -42.87 6.68
C LYS A 890 -1.47 -42.54 5.34
N GLU A 891 -1.94 -41.31 5.17
CA GLU A 891 -2.50 -40.83 3.91
C GLU A 891 -1.49 -40.90 2.78
N LEU A 892 -0.23 -40.47 3.01
CA LEU A 892 0.84 -40.58 2.02
C LEU A 892 1.11 -42.05 1.65
N SER A 893 1.19 -42.94 2.64
CA SER A 893 1.36 -44.38 2.38
C SER A 893 0.21 -44.98 1.58
N THR A 894 -1.05 -44.68 1.93
CA THR A 894 -2.23 -45.14 1.19
C THR A 894 -2.24 -44.62 -0.26
N LEU A 895 -1.80 -43.37 -0.46
CA LEU A 895 -1.68 -42.75 -1.77
C LEU A 895 -0.63 -43.47 -2.63
N MET A 896 0.54 -43.79 -2.08
CA MET A 896 1.58 -44.55 -2.77
C MET A 896 1.14 -46.00 -3.06
N GLU A 897 0.48 -46.67 -2.12
CA GLU A 897 -0.10 -48.01 -2.32
C GLU A 897 -1.10 -48.02 -3.48
N THR A 898 -1.95 -46.99 -3.56
CA THR A 898 -2.93 -46.82 -4.65
C THR A 898 -2.23 -46.59 -5.99
N LEU A 899 -1.16 -45.78 -6.04
CA LEU A 899 -0.39 -45.58 -7.26
C LEU A 899 0.22 -46.89 -7.76
N PHE A 900 0.85 -47.66 -6.86
CA PHE A 900 1.57 -48.87 -7.25
C PHE A 900 0.65 -50.05 -7.57
N SER A 901 -0.61 -50.04 -7.13
CA SER A 901 -1.58 -51.04 -7.57
C SER A 901 -1.89 -50.92 -9.05
N ILE A 902 -1.89 -49.70 -9.61
CA ILE A 902 -2.14 -49.44 -11.05
C ILE A 902 -1.07 -50.13 -11.92
N GLY A 903 0.20 -50.13 -11.49
CA GLY A 903 1.28 -50.76 -12.25
C GLY A 903 1.32 -52.28 -12.16
N ARG A 904 0.56 -52.89 -11.25
CA ARG A 904 0.46 -54.35 -11.11
C ARG A 904 -0.59 -54.98 -12.02
N GLU A 905 -1.56 -54.17 -12.44
CA GLU A 905 -2.47 -54.48 -13.55
C GLU A 905 -1.69 -54.51 -14.88
#